data_AF-A0A9D1AEK0-F1
#
_entry.id   AF-A0A9D1AEK0-F1
#
_cell.length_a   1.000
_cell.length_b   1.000
_cell.length_c   1.000
_cell.angle_alpha   90.00
_cell.angle_beta   90.00
_cell.angle_gamma   90.00
#
_symmetry.space_group_name_H-M   'P 1'
#
loop_
_entity.id
_entity.type
_entity.pdbx_description
1 polymer ?
#
loop_
_entity_poly.entity_id
_entity_poly.type
_entity_poly.pdbx_seq_one_letter_code
_entity_poly.pdbx_strand_id
1 'polypeptide(L)'
;MNIKTRLFRGLTLIFAFLLVLSITLSIIMEKYRTALDENTGSVSQETVISDNAEDWTYTTQFTSTKDAVDSMKEFAIREAAESLVLLKNTNNSLPLNQDRPKVTLFGIRSYAPYYGSTTGGSIPDKGVIDHDPNKSTLETDFKEVFDVNPAMIQAYEDYCADFTWGSSGFGAQAPQYQGLYSTTDPTEPTLSELGVTRDELDYGNYSDAAIVILGRVSGEGSTFNPGEEGLGNGISTDSGNILGISDEEWAIIEEAKACSDNVIVLINSTNQMDIEGLKQDPEIDSVMWIGNPGVYGFAAVAQTLLGDVNPSGHLGDIYAVNSALAPAMMNYGLHNEYDRDGNLINTYPTGTDWTNASSYNGMNVNSYLVEAEGIYTGYRYYETRYADSLLAGDARNAVTAKAGTYVNYDLENMTFMPATTDGQWVYSQEVSYPFGYGLSYTEFTQELVNVDVSDDHKTAVATVKVTNTGDVAGKSVVQLYAQVPYEEGGVEKSAIQLVDYEKTEELAAGASETVTLNIDMTNLTSYDNEEGNGAYVLDAGTYYFAVGDSSHDALNNILAEQGVTGMVNTDGTAFTATSGKVVEWELNSKDAETFDTSVTGYEIKNQLSEGDYATDVNAWGDDITGFEEVTYLSRSDWNGTFPKTYSGFGIEAGSRLEEIMQNDFIDLKTDNSQENIDALINGDSSVDLTLADMAGASFDDERWAELVSKIPLAEIINFMASAFHNLEYIPSIGFGEYPESGAVADIGGYAADDGPGGSDSHNMSEAKKDGVLFEDASEYSWVGTRIAPAPVNLAYTWNKELAYENGQLLLGESTLLYQLPIMIGPGMNIHRTAYNGRNVEYYSEDPILSGFTGSAVVQGAQSKGCLVNIKHVGFNTQEANRSGVCELVSEQAARELELRNLQQAFTGFGRSSKMDEIEAGATPNRYAAEGARGTMTAYNRIGMVASSANYGVQVEILRNEWGFKGYSVTDFTGLNPVAAPKESILAGTTAFCGFGANDPYINLNNLNAIAADADLAAAIQEGMHCVLYVISRSYGMDLMNNIYTVSLNTWWRSLYTALITVSSILLAGSAVAYVVFTIKDKKSKEEE
;
A
#
# COMPACT_ATOMS: atom_id res chain seq x y z
N MET A 1 -38.58 -33.84 -53.85
CA MET A 1 -37.65 -34.29 -52.82
C MET A 1 -37.98 -35.71 -52.44
N ASN A 2 -37.28 -36.63 -53.11
CA ASN A 2 -37.15 -38.03 -52.74
C ASN A 2 -36.82 -38.18 -51.23
N ILE A 3 -37.24 -39.29 -50.63
CA ILE A 3 -37.01 -39.62 -49.22
C ILE A 3 -35.52 -39.57 -48.85
N LYS A 4 -34.63 -39.96 -49.78
CA LYS A 4 -33.17 -39.89 -49.61
C LYS A 4 -32.69 -38.44 -49.52
N THR A 5 -33.24 -37.54 -50.33
CA THR A 5 -32.92 -36.11 -50.28
C THR A 5 -33.36 -35.49 -48.96
N ARG A 6 -34.50 -35.89 -48.40
CA ARG A 6 -34.96 -35.43 -47.07
C ARG A 6 -34.09 -35.96 -45.93
N LEU A 7 -33.70 -37.23 -46.00
CA LEU A 7 -32.83 -37.86 -45.01
C LEU A 7 -31.46 -37.17 -44.95
N PHE A 8 -30.77 -37.02 -46.08
CA PHE A 8 -29.45 -36.39 -46.10
C PHE A 8 -29.49 -34.91 -45.78
N ARG A 9 -30.59 -34.19 -46.07
CA ARG A 9 -30.80 -32.82 -45.58
C ARG A 9 -30.88 -32.79 -44.04
N GLY A 10 -31.63 -33.71 -43.44
CA GLY A 10 -31.73 -33.83 -41.98
C GLY A 10 -30.40 -34.18 -41.33
N LEU A 11 -29.66 -35.16 -41.88
CA LEU A 11 -28.33 -35.54 -41.41
C LEU A 11 -27.31 -34.41 -41.55
N THR A 12 -27.34 -33.65 -42.65
CA THR A 12 -26.49 -32.46 -42.84
C THR A 12 -26.73 -31.45 -41.73
N LEU A 13 -27.99 -31.16 -41.39
CA LEU A 13 -28.32 -30.23 -40.30
C LEU A 13 -27.89 -30.76 -38.94
N ILE A 14 -28.05 -32.06 -38.68
CA ILE A 14 -27.63 -32.68 -37.42
C ILE A 14 -26.09 -32.63 -37.26
N PHE A 15 -25.34 -33.01 -38.29
CA PHE A 15 -23.87 -32.99 -38.21
C PHE A 15 -23.30 -31.57 -38.23
N ALA A 16 -23.97 -30.61 -38.88
CA ALA A 16 -23.63 -29.20 -38.76
C ALA A 16 -23.82 -28.69 -37.33
N PHE A 17 -24.94 -29.03 -36.70
CA PHE A 17 -25.18 -28.70 -35.29
C PHE A 17 -24.15 -29.36 -34.36
N LEU A 18 -23.86 -30.65 -34.54
CA LEU A 18 -22.86 -31.36 -33.74
C LEU A 18 -21.45 -30.79 -33.92
N LEU A 19 -21.10 -30.37 -35.14
CA LEU A 19 -19.82 -29.72 -35.41
C LEU A 19 -19.72 -28.38 -34.68
N VAL A 20 -20.74 -27.52 -34.82
CA VAL A 20 -20.78 -26.23 -34.11
C VAL A 20 -20.71 -26.43 -32.61
N LEU A 21 -21.52 -27.35 -32.07
CA LEU A 21 -21.52 -27.68 -30.64
C LEU A 21 -20.13 -28.17 -30.17
N SER A 22 -19.47 -29.04 -30.93
CA SER A 22 -18.14 -29.57 -30.58
C SER A 22 -17.05 -28.50 -30.61
N ILE A 23 -17.11 -27.56 -31.57
CA ILE A 23 -16.21 -26.41 -31.64
C ILE A 23 -16.47 -25.44 -30.48
N THR A 24 -17.74 -25.17 -30.15
CA THR A 24 -18.08 -24.33 -29.00
C THR A 24 -17.60 -24.96 -27.69
N LEU A 25 -17.80 -26.28 -27.52
CA LEU A 25 -17.28 -27.02 -26.37
C LEU A 25 -15.76 -26.98 -26.30
N SER A 26 -15.03 -27.13 -27.41
CA SER A 26 -13.57 -27.05 -27.38
C SER A 26 -13.10 -25.67 -26.93
N ILE A 27 -13.72 -24.59 -27.41
CA ILE A 27 -13.39 -23.22 -26.98
C ILE A 27 -13.64 -23.03 -25.48
N ILE A 28 -14.78 -23.51 -24.98
CA ILE A 28 -15.09 -23.43 -23.54
C ILE A 28 -14.10 -24.25 -22.71
N MET A 29 -13.77 -25.46 -23.14
CA MET A 29 -12.85 -26.35 -22.42
C MET A 29 -11.43 -25.78 -22.38
N GLU A 30 -10.95 -25.17 -23.47
CA GLU A 30 -9.66 -24.48 -23.48
C GLU A 30 -9.68 -23.20 -22.62
N LYS A 31 -10.79 -22.45 -22.64
CA LYS A 31 -10.96 -21.26 -21.78
C LYS A 31 -10.90 -21.60 -20.28
N TYR A 32 -11.40 -22.76 -19.87
CA TYR A 32 -11.40 -23.22 -18.48
C TYR A 32 -10.39 -24.36 -18.24
N ARG A 33 -9.29 -24.40 -19.02
CA ARG A 33 -8.33 -25.52 -18.98
C ARG A 33 -7.75 -25.78 -17.60
N THR A 34 -7.38 -24.74 -16.84
CA THR A 34 -6.75 -24.86 -15.51
C THR A 34 -7.71 -25.53 -14.53
N ALA A 35 -8.94 -25.01 -14.43
CA ALA A 35 -9.99 -25.62 -13.61
C ALA A 35 -10.33 -27.04 -14.07
N LEU A 36 -10.25 -27.34 -15.37
CA LEU A 36 -10.49 -28.68 -15.90
C LEU A 36 -9.35 -29.65 -15.55
N ASP A 37 -8.10 -29.19 -15.60
CA ASP A 37 -6.91 -29.93 -15.20
C ASP A 37 -6.96 -30.27 -13.71
N GLU A 38 -7.24 -29.30 -12.84
CA GLU A 38 -7.44 -29.51 -11.39
C GLU A 38 -8.55 -30.53 -11.11
N ASN A 39 -9.73 -30.36 -11.72
CA ASN A 39 -10.88 -31.23 -11.45
C ASN A 39 -10.72 -32.65 -12.03
N THR A 40 -9.86 -32.84 -13.02
CA THR A 40 -9.68 -34.14 -13.69
C THR A 40 -8.33 -34.80 -13.39
N GLY A 41 -7.43 -34.10 -12.69
CA GLY A 41 -6.05 -34.53 -12.48
C GLY A 41 -5.25 -34.65 -13.78
N SER A 42 -5.61 -33.91 -14.83
CA SER A 42 -4.82 -33.83 -16.07
C SER A 42 -3.84 -32.68 -16.02
N VAL A 43 -2.81 -32.75 -16.86
CA VAL A 43 -1.86 -31.66 -17.09
C VAL A 43 -1.93 -31.32 -18.57
N SER A 44 -2.49 -30.17 -18.90
CA SER A 44 -2.65 -29.72 -20.29
C SER A 44 -1.49 -28.88 -20.79
N GLN A 45 -0.58 -28.45 -19.91
CA GLN A 45 0.61 -27.68 -20.26
C GLN A 45 1.79 -28.02 -19.36
N GLU A 46 2.99 -27.86 -19.89
CA GLU A 46 4.24 -28.09 -19.16
C GLU A 46 5.25 -27.01 -19.54
N THR A 47 5.89 -26.41 -18.53
CA THR A 47 7.04 -25.52 -18.72
C THR A 47 8.29 -26.36 -18.98
N VAL A 48 9.00 -26.04 -20.06
CA VAL A 48 10.19 -26.74 -20.53
C VAL A 48 11.37 -25.79 -20.52
N ILE A 49 12.51 -26.26 -20.01
CA ILE A 49 13.78 -25.54 -20.09
C ILE A 49 14.35 -25.72 -21.50
N SER A 50 14.69 -24.61 -22.14
CA SER A 50 15.32 -24.55 -23.46
C SER A 50 16.61 -25.37 -23.48
N ASP A 51 16.80 -26.19 -24.52
CA ASP A 51 18.08 -26.89 -24.77
C ASP A 51 19.25 -25.89 -24.97
N ASN A 52 18.93 -24.63 -25.30
CA ASN A 52 19.86 -23.51 -25.46
C ASN A 52 19.74 -22.47 -24.33
N ALA A 53 19.23 -22.85 -23.15
CA ALA A 53 19.12 -21.91 -22.02
C ALA A 53 20.47 -21.21 -21.76
N GLU A 54 20.39 -19.89 -21.58
CA GLU A 54 21.49 -19.03 -21.15
C GLU A 54 21.69 -19.15 -19.62
N ASP A 55 22.77 -18.54 -19.13
CA ASP A 55 22.97 -18.45 -17.67
C ASP A 55 21.90 -17.52 -17.09
N TRP A 56 21.18 -18.00 -16.06
CA TRP A 56 20.20 -17.20 -15.32
C TRP A 56 20.87 -16.01 -14.64
N THR A 57 20.35 -14.80 -14.88
CA THR A 57 20.85 -13.57 -14.23
C THR A 57 20.44 -13.52 -12.77
N TYR A 58 19.19 -13.89 -12.49
CA TYR A 58 18.62 -13.95 -11.15
C TYR A 58 18.27 -15.38 -10.80
N THR A 59 18.66 -15.81 -9.60
CA THR A 59 18.37 -17.16 -9.08
C THR A 59 18.02 -17.08 -7.61
N THR A 60 17.10 -17.93 -7.18
CA THR A 60 16.70 -18.02 -5.77
C THR A 60 17.89 -18.50 -4.93
N GLN A 61 18.03 -17.92 -3.75
CA GLN A 61 19.04 -18.34 -2.79
C GLN A 61 18.73 -19.71 -2.18
N PHE A 62 17.47 -20.15 -2.24
CA PHE A 62 17.02 -21.37 -1.59
C PHE A 62 17.39 -22.63 -2.37
N THR A 63 17.53 -23.73 -1.63
CA THR A 63 17.87 -25.04 -2.17
C THR A 63 16.72 -26.04 -2.14
N SER A 64 15.68 -25.77 -1.36
CA SER A 64 14.44 -26.55 -1.30
C SER A 64 13.27 -25.67 -0.83
N THR A 65 12.04 -26.17 -0.91
CA THR A 65 10.87 -25.44 -0.40
C THR A 65 10.93 -25.29 1.12
N LYS A 66 11.39 -26.32 1.84
CA LYS A 66 11.61 -26.25 3.28
C LYS A 66 12.56 -25.11 3.67
N ASP A 67 13.67 -24.98 2.96
CA ASP A 67 14.70 -23.94 3.18
C ASP A 67 14.10 -22.53 3.03
N ALA A 68 13.27 -22.34 1.98
CA ALA A 68 12.53 -21.09 1.76
C ALA A 68 11.55 -20.78 2.91
N VAL A 69 10.71 -21.74 3.28
CA VAL A 69 9.70 -21.57 4.35
C VAL A 69 10.35 -21.30 5.71
N ASP A 70 11.39 -22.06 6.08
CA ASP A 70 12.08 -21.88 7.35
C ASP A 70 12.77 -20.49 7.42
N SER A 71 13.42 -20.08 6.32
CA SER A 71 14.11 -18.77 6.25
C SER A 71 13.13 -17.60 6.33
N MET A 72 12.03 -17.65 5.58
CA MET A 72 11.02 -16.59 5.64
C MET A 72 10.30 -16.58 7.01
N LYS A 73 10.11 -17.74 7.65
CA LYS A 73 9.57 -17.82 9.01
C LYS A 73 10.50 -17.16 10.03
N GLU A 74 11.79 -17.47 9.98
CA GLU A 74 12.81 -16.85 10.84
C GLU A 74 12.83 -15.33 10.66
N PHE A 75 12.77 -14.87 9.40
CA PHE A 75 12.65 -13.46 9.07
C PHE A 75 11.39 -12.83 9.66
N ALA A 76 10.21 -13.43 9.47
CA ALA A 76 8.95 -12.91 10.00
C ALA A 76 8.96 -12.75 11.53
N ILE A 77 9.57 -13.70 12.25
CA ILE A 77 9.73 -13.62 13.71
C ILE A 77 10.68 -12.46 14.09
N ARG A 78 11.79 -12.30 13.37
CA ARG A 78 12.75 -11.22 13.62
C ARG A 78 12.17 -9.84 13.30
N GLU A 79 11.42 -9.71 12.20
CA GLU A 79 10.72 -8.48 11.86
C GLU A 79 9.69 -8.12 12.92
N ALA A 80 8.88 -9.10 13.35
CA ALA A 80 7.92 -8.90 14.42
C ALA A 80 8.61 -8.42 15.70
N ALA A 81 9.68 -9.09 16.13
CA ALA A 81 10.47 -8.75 17.31
C ALA A 81 11.00 -7.30 17.30
N GLU A 82 11.47 -6.81 16.15
CA GLU A 82 11.97 -5.44 16.03
C GLU A 82 10.86 -4.38 15.89
N SER A 83 9.64 -4.78 15.55
CA SER A 83 8.49 -3.88 15.36
C SER A 83 7.69 -3.59 16.62
N LEU A 84 7.85 -4.40 17.69
CA LEU A 84 7.03 -4.25 18.90
C LEU A 84 7.39 -2.95 19.63
N VAL A 85 6.37 -2.15 19.92
CA VAL A 85 6.53 -0.86 20.60
C VAL A 85 5.98 -0.95 22.01
N LEU A 86 6.86 -0.90 23.00
CA LEU A 86 6.47 -0.83 24.39
C LEU A 86 6.03 0.61 24.71
N LEU A 87 4.76 0.80 25.06
CA LEU A 87 4.15 2.11 25.27
C LEU A 87 4.08 2.49 26.75
N LYS A 88 3.94 1.48 27.62
CA LYS A 88 3.89 1.64 29.06
C LYS A 88 4.48 0.39 29.70
N ASN A 89 5.28 0.58 30.75
CA ASN A 89 5.81 -0.49 31.59
C ASN A 89 6.05 0.05 33.00
N THR A 90 5.01 0.11 33.81
CA THR A 90 5.11 0.47 35.22
C THR A 90 5.42 -0.76 36.07
N ASN A 91 5.97 -0.51 37.27
CA ASN A 91 6.33 -1.55 38.24
C ASN A 91 7.35 -2.59 37.76
N ASN A 92 8.02 -2.36 36.62
CA ASN A 92 8.84 -3.36 35.92
C ASN A 92 8.06 -4.67 35.72
N SER A 93 6.79 -4.55 35.31
CA SER A 93 5.89 -5.67 35.07
C SER A 93 6.36 -6.56 33.91
N LEU A 94 7.01 -5.94 32.91
CA LEU A 94 7.72 -6.64 31.86
C LEU A 94 9.23 -6.43 31.95
N PRO A 95 10.04 -7.46 31.64
CA PRO A 95 9.62 -8.81 31.25
C PRO A 95 9.08 -9.63 32.44
N LEU A 96 8.27 -10.65 32.13
CA LEU A 96 7.77 -11.63 33.10
C LEU A 96 8.93 -12.50 33.59
N ASN A 97 9.11 -12.57 34.91
CA ASN A 97 10.30 -13.16 35.53
C ASN A 97 10.17 -14.66 35.84
N GLN A 98 9.02 -15.28 35.58
CA GLN A 98 8.80 -16.71 35.82
C GLN A 98 9.28 -17.53 34.61
N ASP A 99 9.87 -18.71 34.86
CA ASP A 99 10.35 -19.62 33.79
C ASP A 99 9.24 -20.09 32.84
N ARG A 100 8.01 -20.23 33.35
CA ARG A 100 6.81 -20.61 32.58
C ARG A 100 5.58 -19.99 33.26
N PRO A 101 5.28 -18.70 33.00
CA PRO A 101 4.20 -17.98 33.66
C PRO A 101 2.83 -18.63 33.38
N LYS A 102 1.97 -18.66 34.40
CA LYS A 102 0.58 -19.10 34.28
C LYS A 102 -0.33 -17.91 34.04
N VAL A 103 -0.81 -17.78 32.81
CA VAL A 103 -1.48 -16.57 32.34
C VAL A 103 -2.92 -16.84 31.93
N THR A 104 -3.77 -15.84 32.07
CA THR A 104 -5.10 -15.84 31.46
C THR A 104 -5.12 -14.82 30.33
N LEU A 105 -5.54 -15.25 29.14
CA LEU A 105 -5.71 -14.37 27.99
C LEU A 105 -7.16 -13.87 27.93
N PHE A 106 -7.32 -12.56 27.77
CA PHE A 106 -8.58 -11.84 27.72
C PHE A 106 -8.69 -11.04 26.42
N GLY A 107 -9.90 -10.66 26.05
CA GLY A 107 -10.22 -10.06 24.75
C GLY A 107 -10.47 -11.13 23.68
N ILE A 108 -11.50 -10.98 22.83
CA ILE A 108 -11.79 -11.95 21.75
C ILE A 108 -10.61 -12.10 20.79
N ARG A 109 -9.79 -11.06 20.68
CA ARG A 109 -8.56 -11.05 19.85
C ARG A 109 -7.44 -11.92 20.42
N SER A 110 -7.57 -12.42 21.65
CA SER A 110 -6.70 -13.49 22.15
C SER A 110 -6.92 -14.85 21.49
N TYR A 111 -8.09 -15.06 20.88
CA TYR A 111 -8.44 -16.27 20.15
C TYR A 111 -8.54 -16.02 18.64
N ALA A 112 -9.09 -14.87 18.24
CA ALA A 112 -9.24 -14.45 16.85
C ALA A 112 -8.48 -13.14 16.55
N PRO A 113 -7.14 -13.13 16.64
CA PRO A 113 -6.34 -11.94 16.37
C PRO A 113 -6.34 -11.58 14.88
N TYR A 114 -5.96 -10.33 14.60
CA TYR A 114 -5.61 -9.86 13.28
C TYR A 114 -4.15 -10.17 12.98
N TYR A 115 -3.90 -10.95 11.93
CA TYR A 115 -2.54 -11.28 11.48
C TYR A 115 -1.99 -10.28 10.46
N GLY A 116 -2.84 -9.53 9.77
CA GLY A 116 -2.50 -8.65 8.64
C GLY A 116 -3.73 -7.94 8.08
N SER A 117 -3.59 -7.31 6.91
CA SER A 117 -4.72 -6.76 6.15
C SER A 117 -5.78 -7.81 5.85
N THR A 118 -7.06 -7.44 6.04
CA THR A 118 -8.20 -8.32 5.85
C THR A 118 -8.58 -8.51 4.39
N THR A 119 -8.15 -7.62 3.50
CA THR A 119 -8.47 -7.59 2.06
C THR A 119 -7.36 -6.84 1.32
N GLY A 120 -7.03 -7.22 0.06
CA GLY A 120 -6.02 -6.52 -0.75
C GLY A 120 -4.54 -6.87 -0.46
N GLY A 121 -4.32 -7.90 0.37
CA GLY A 121 -3.08 -8.68 0.44
C GLY A 121 -2.33 -8.62 1.76
N SER A 122 -2.50 -9.63 2.64
CA SER A 122 -1.60 -9.85 3.81
C SER A 122 -1.79 -11.12 4.65
N ILE A 123 -2.76 -12.04 4.42
CA ILE A 123 -2.88 -13.24 5.28
C ILE A 123 -3.12 -14.50 4.44
N PRO A 124 -2.43 -15.63 4.72
CA PRO A 124 -2.72 -16.90 4.08
C PRO A 124 -4.10 -17.46 4.44
N ASP A 125 -4.59 -18.43 3.66
CA ASP A 125 -5.81 -19.16 3.98
C ASP A 125 -5.76 -19.85 5.36
N LYS A 126 -6.94 -20.28 5.85
CA LYS A 126 -7.11 -21.06 7.09
C LYS A 126 -6.12 -22.22 7.24
N GLY A 127 -5.62 -22.76 6.12
CA GLY A 127 -4.62 -23.81 6.08
C GLY A 127 -3.31 -23.48 6.82
N VAL A 128 -2.95 -22.21 7.01
CA VAL A 128 -1.78 -21.78 7.81
C VAL A 128 -2.14 -21.46 9.26
N ILE A 129 -3.37 -20.98 9.49
CA ILE A 129 -3.86 -20.47 10.78
C ILE A 129 -5.00 -21.35 11.29
N ASP A 130 -4.77 -22.66 11.25
CA ASP A 130 -5.67 -23.62 11.89
C ASP A 130 -5.15 -23.85 13.31
N HIS A 131 -6.01 -24.12 14.29
CA HIS A 131 -5.59 -24.53 15.65
C HIS A 131 -5.00 -25.96 15.65
N ASP A 132 -4.33 -26.33 14.56
CA ASP A 132 -3.47 -27.49 14.44
C ASP A 132 -2.22 -27.23 15.29
N PRO A 133 -1.89 -28.11 16.25
CA PRO A 133 -0.72 -27.95 17.11
C PRO A 133 0.63 -27.93 16.36
N ASN A 134 0.64 -28.19 15.05
CA ASN A 134 1.84 -28.10 14.21
C ASN A 134 1.94 -26.79 13.39
N LYS A 135 1.00 -25.85 13.56
CA LYS A 135 0.95 -24.56 12.85
C LYS A 135 1.02 -23.39 13.85
N SER A 136 1.38 -22.19 13.38
CA SER A 136 1.39 -20.99 14.25
C SER A 136 0.04 -20.32 14.29
N THR A 137 -0.47 -20.17 15.51
CA THR A 137 -1.50 -19.24 15.93
C THR A 137 -1.01 -18.55 17.21
N LEU A 138 -1.67 -17.46 17.61
CA LEU A 138 -1.39 -16.83 18.91
C LEU A 138 -1.44 -17.86 20.05
N GLU A 139 -2.48 -18.70 20.07
CA GLU A 139 -2.67 -19.72 21.09
C GLU A 139 -1.52 -20.74 21.11
N THR A 140 -1.12 -21.27 19.95
CA THR A 140 -0.04 -22.27 19.89
C THR A 140 1.28 -21.67 20.33
N ASP A 141 1.62 -20.48 19.81
CA ASP A 141 2.87 -19.79 20.09
C ASP A 141 2.97 -19.42 21.58
N PHE A 142 1.87 -18.95 22.19
CA PHE A 142 1.83 -18.67 23.62
C PHE A 142 1.92 -19.95 24.46
N LYS A 143 1.28 -21.06 24.06
CA LYS A 143 1.37 -22.35 24.77
C LYS A 143 2.76 -22.97 24.74
N GLU A 144 3.64 -22.57 23.82
CA GLU A 144 5.03 -23.03 23.83
C GLU A 144 5.76 -22.56 25.09
N VAL A 145 5.51 -21.33 25.53
CA VAL A 145 6.28 -20.68 26.60
C VAL A 145 5.48 -20.34 27.86
N PHE A 146 4.14 -20.31 27.79
CA PHE A 146 3.25 -20.07 28.93
C PHE A 146 2.40 -21.30 29.30
N ASP A 147 1.93 -21.33 30.55
CA ASP A 147 0.82 -22.17 30.97
C ASP A 147 -0.48 -21.35 30.83
N VAL A 148 -1.07 -21.37 29.63
CA VAL A 148 -2.27 -20.60 29.29
C VAL A 148 -3.53 -21.23 29.91
N ASN A 149 -4.42 -20.39 30.47
CA ASN A 149 -5.70 -20.79 31.03
C ASN A 149 -6.59 -21.50 29.99
N PRO A 150 -6.79 -22.83 30.09
CA PRO A 150 -7.51 -23.59 29.07
C PRO A 150 -9.02 -23.32 29.09
N ALA A 151 -9.59 -22.90 30.23
CA ALA A 151 -11.02 -22.64 30.34
C ALA A 151 -11.41 -21.38 29.54
N MET A 152 -10.53 -20.36 29.54
CA MET A 152 -10.78 -19.14 28.77
C MET A 152 -10.65 -19.37 27.27
N ILE A 153 -9.63 -20.13 26.83
CA ILE A 153 -9.50 -20.53 25.42
C ILE A 153 -10.74 -21.28 24.94
N GLN A 154 -11.23 -22.25 25.72
CA GLN A 154 -12.43 -23.01 25.35
C GLN A 154 -13.68 -22.11 25.22
N ALA A 155 -13.80 -21.11 26.09
CA ALA A 155 -14.93 -20.18 26.05
C ALA A 155 -14.96 -19.36 24.75
N TYR A 156 -13.81 -18.88 24.29
CA TYR A 156 -13.71 -18.18 23.01
C TYR A 156 -13.89 -19.13 21.82
N GLU A 157 -13.36 -20.35 21.87
CA GLU A 157 -13.61 -21.38 20.84
C GLU A 157 -15.11 -21.66 20.69
N ASP A 158 -15.81 -21.87 21.81
CA ASP A 158 -17.25 -22.14 21.83
C ASP A 158 -18.06 -20.95 21.29
N TYR A 159 -17.65 -19.72 21.62
CA TYR A 159 -18.27 -18.50 21.10
C TYR A 159 -18.07 -18.35 19.58
N CYS A 160 -16.87 -18.62 19.08
CA CYS A 160 -16.55 -18.51 17.65
C CYS A 160 -17.04 -19.71 16.82
N ALA A 161 -17.52 -20.80 17.43
CA ALA A 161 -17.96 -22.01 16.73
C ALA A 161 -19.10 -21.76 15.74
N ASP A 162 -19.93 -20.74 15.98
CA ASP A 162 -21.05 -20.35 15.11
C ASP A 162 -20.63 -19.39 13.97
N PHE A 163 -19.40 -18.89 13.97
CA PHE A 163 -18.90 -17.98 12.94
C PHE A 163 -18.26 -18.72 11.77
N THR A 164 -18.50 -18.19 10.57
CA THR A 164 -17.83 -18.66 9.35
C THR A 164 -16.47 -18.00 9.22
N TRP A 165 -15.45 -18.79 8.90
CA TRP A 165 -14.14 -18.28 8.49
C TRP A 165 -14.18 -17.90 7.00
N GLY A 166 -13.68 -16.72 6.64
CA GLY A 166 -13.54 -16.29 5.25
C GLY A 166 -12.40 -17.01 4.50
N SER A 167 -12.07 -16.58 3.29
CA SER A 167 -10.98 -17.16 2.50
C SER A 167 -10.13 -16.06 1.87
N SER A 168 -8.85 -16.29 1.70
CA SER A 168 -7.99 -15.39 0.93
C SER A 168 -8.32 -15.46 -0.57
N GLY A 169 -7.92 -14.42 -1.31
CA GLY A 169 -8.05 -14.35 -2.76
C GLY A 169 -8.93 -13.20 -3.26
N PHE A 170 -8.82 -12.93 -4.56
CA PHE A 170 -9.51 -11.82 -5.21
C PHE A 170 -11.04 -11.94 -5.09
N GLY A 171 -11.68 -10.91 -4.51
CA GLY A 171 -13.13 -10.88 -4.28
C GLY A 171 -13.64 -11.86 -3.21
N ALA A 172 -12.74 -12.47 -2.43
CA ALA A 172 -13.08 -13.37 -1.35
C ALA A 172 -13.44 -12.62 -0.04
N GLN A 173 -14.08 -13.33 0.88
CA GLN A 173 -14.35 -12.80 2.23
C GLN A 173 -13.06 -12.79 3.03
N ALA A 174 -12.75 -11.70 3.73
CA ALA A 174 -11.54 -11.58 4.53
C ALA A 174 -11.21 -12.86 5.35
N PRO A 175 -9.96 -13.35 5.35
CA PRO A 175 -9.58 -14.62 5.99
C PRO A 175 -9.57 -14.51 7.53
N GLN A 176 -10.76 -14.39 8.09
CA GLN A 176 -11.05 -14.26 9.52
C GLN A 176 -12.50 -14.67 9.82
N TYR A 177 -12.87 -14.70 11.09
CA TYR A 177 -14.24 -14.91 11.52
C TYR A 177 -15.15 -13.75 11.09
N GLN A 178 -16.08 -14.02 10.16
CA GLN A 178 -16.96 -12.99 9.59
C GLN A 178 -17.90 -12.35 10.61
N GLY A 179 -18.20 -13.03 11.72
CA GLY A 179 -18.99 -12.48 12.82
C GLY A 179 -18.26 -11.42 13.64
N LEU A 180 -16.94 -11.31 13.50
CA LEU A 180 -16.08 -10.37 14.24
C LEU A 180 -15.54 -9.23 13.35
N TYR A 181 -15.98 -9.17 12.09
CA TYR A 181 -15.55 -8.18 11.11
C TYR A 181 -16.51 -6.99 11.11
N SER A 182 -16.09 -5.87 11.70
CA SER A 182 -16.91 -4.67 11.75
C SER A 182 -16.07 -3.41 11.92
N THR A 183 -16.47 -2.34 11.21
CA THR A 183 -15.89 -1.00 11.32
C THR A 183 -16.72 -0.06 12.20
N THR A 184 -17.75 -0.57 12.87
CA THR A 184 -18.65 0.22 13.73
C THR A 184 -18.84 -0.42 15.11
N ASP A 185 -18.30 -1.61 15.33
CA ASP A 185 -18.37 -2.36 16.57
C ASP A 185 -17.10 -3.23 16.72
N PRO A 186 -16.27 -3.07 17.76
CA PRO A 186 -15.10 -3.93 17.96
C PRO A 186 -15.44 -5.40 18.19
N THR A 187 -16.71 -5.69 18.56
CA THR A 187 -17.30 -7.00 18.80
C THR A 187 -16.63 -7.76 19.95
N GLU A 188 -16.70 -7.21 21.16
CA GLU A 188 -16.11 -7.81 22.37
C GLU A 188 -17.19 -8.45 23.27
N PRO A 189 -17.17 -9.77 23.51
CA PRO A 189 -18.16 -10.42 24.37
C PRO A 189 -17.80 -10.32 25.86
N THR A 190 -18.80 -10.07 26.71
CA THR A 190 -18.66 -10.17 28.17
C THR A 190 -18.54 -11.63 28.64
N LEU A 191 -18.03 -11.87 29.86
CA LEU A 191 -18.00 -13.23 30.44
C LEU A 191 -19.38 -13.91 30.49
N SER A 192 -20.44 -13.11 30.66
CA SER A 192 -21.81 -13.63 30.65
C SER A 192 -22.23 -14.13 29.26
N GLU A 193 -21.78 -13.49 28.19
CA GLU A 193 -22.06 -13.89 26.81
C GLU A 193 -21.19 -15.07 26.39
N LEU A 194 -19.95 -15.14 26.90
CA LEU A 194 -19.08 -16.31 26.80
C LEU A 194 -19.62 -17.52 27.60
N GLY A 195 -20.57 -17.30 28.51
CA GLY A 195 -21.21 -18.37 29.27
C GLY A 195 -20.32 -19.01 30.33
N VAL A 196 -19.30 -18.29 30.83
CA VAL A 196 -18.34 -18.78 31.83
C VAL A 196 -18.34 -17.97 33.12
N THR A 197 -17.91 -18.58 34.22
CA THR A 197 -17.78 -17.94 35.53
C THR A 197 -16.33 -17.87 36.01
N ARG A 198 -16.01 -16.90 36.89
CA ARG A 198 -14.66 -16.77 37.48
C ARG A 198 -14.19 -18.04 38.21
N ASP A 199 -15.10 -18.81 38.81
CA ASP A 199 -14.78 -20.08 39.46
C ASP A 199 -14.35 -21.16 38.45
N GLU A 200 -14.92 -21.15 37.24
CA GLU A 200 -14.54 -22.05 36.14
C GLU A 200 -13.23 -21.63 35.48
N LEU A 201 -12.95 -20.32 35.43
CA LEU A 201 -11.70 -19.77 34.92
C LEU A 201 -10.52 -19.97 35.88
N ASP A 202 -10.76 -20.29 37.15
CA ASP A 202 -9.71 -20.64 38.12
C ASP A 202 -8.58 -19.60 38.22
N TYR A 203 -8.96 -18.32 38.36
CA TYR A 203 -8.01 -17.20 38.41
C TYR A 203 -6.86 -17.45 39.39
N GLY A 204 -7.12 -18.05 40.55
CA GLY A 204 -6.08 -18.33 41.55
C GLY A 204 -4.96 -19.26 41.08
N ASN A 205 -5.10 -19.96 39.95
CA ASN A 205 -4.06 -20.79 39.34
C ASN A 205 -3.45 -20.18 38.07
N TYR A 206 -4.05 -19.16 37.46
CA TYR A 206 -3.64 -18.55 36.19
C TYR A 206 -3.54 -17.01 36.27
N SER A 207 -2.95 -16.53 37.37
CA SER A 207 -2.85 -15.11 37.73
C SER A 207 -1.41 -14.59 37.79
N ASP A 208 -0.43 -15.22 37.14
CA ASP A 208 0.94 -14.64 37.08
C ASP A 208 0.93 -13.36 36.22
N ALA A 209 0.06 -13.32 35.20
CA ALA A 209 -0.32 -12.13 34.46
C ALA A 209 -1.71 -12.32 33.83
N ALA A 210 -2.47 -11.23 33.68
CA ALA A 210 -3.64 -11.18 32.82
C ALA A 210 -3.30 -10.38 31.56
N ILE A 211 -3.43 -11.01 30.39
CA ILE A 211 -3.03 -10.42 29.12
C ILE A 211 -4.28 -10.14 28.30
N VAL A 212 -4.62 -8.88 28.09
CA VAL A 212 -5.76 -8.42 27.29
C VAL A 212 -5.27 -8.09 25.89
N ILE A 213 -5.96 -8.55 24.85
CA ILE A 213 -5.64 -8.22 23.46
C ILE A 213 -6.83 -7.49 22.85
N LEU A 214 -6.60 -6.26 22.41
CA LEU A 214 -7.58 -5.38 21.77
C LEU A 214 -7.18 -5.14 20.32
N GLY A 215 -8.14 -4.95 19.41
CA GLY A 215 -7.80 -4.75 18.00
C GLY A 215 -8.90 -4.10 17.18
N ARG A 216 -8.51 -3.52 16.04
CA ARG A 216 -9.42 -2.96 15.05
C ARG A 216 -9.15 -3.60 13.69
N VAL A 217 -10.22 -3.71 12.93
CA VAL A 217 -10.18 -4.27 11.58
C VAL A 217 -9.48 -3.32 10.61
N SER A 218 -8.73 -3.84 9.65
CA SER A 218 -8.08 -3.02 8.62
C SER A 218 -8.02 -3.79 7.31
N GLY A 219 -8.37 -3.14 6.20
CA GLY A 219 -8.20 -3.67 4.86
C GLY A 219 -8.92 -2.85 3.80
N GLU A 220 -8.67 -3.23 2.55
CA GLU A 220 -9.32 -2.69 1.36
C GLU A 220 -10.85 -2.70 1.45
N GLY A 221 -11.48 -1.58 1.08
CA GLY A 221 -12.93 -1.38 1.13
C GLY A 221 -13.51 -1.13 2.53
N SER A 222 -12.67 -1.12 3.57
CA SER A 222 -13.07 -0.74 4.93
C SER A 222 -12.87 0.75 5.16
N THR A 223 -13.81 1.39 5.84
CA THR A 223 -13.66 2.79 6.28
C THR A 223 -14.26 2.94 7.67
N PHE A 224 -13.48 3.49 8.60
CA PHE A 224 -14.01 3.98 9.87
C PHE A 224 -14.55 5.40 9.67
N ASN A 225 -15.67 5.73 10.31
CA ASN A 225 -16.15 7.12 10.35
C ASN A 225 -15.80 7.75 11.70
N PRO A 226 -15.44 9.05 11.73
CA PRO A 226 -15.20 9.78 12.98
C PRO A 226 -16.48 10.02 13.78
N GLY A 227 -16.31 10.26 15.09
CA GLY A 227 -17.41 10.67 15.96
C GLY A 227 -18.37 9.55 16.33
N GLU A 228 -19.40 9.93 17.09
CA GLU A 228 -20.52 9.05 17.46
C GLU A 228 -21.23 8.47 16.23
N GLU A 229 -21.17 9.17 15.09
CA GLU A 229 -21.75 8.71 13.83
C GLU A 229 -21.06 7.46 13.25
N GLY A 230 -19.81 7.20 13.65
CA GLY A 230 -19.09 5.99 13.29
C GLY A 230 -19.41 4.78 14.17
N LEU A 231 -20.18 4.95 15.24
CA LEU A 231 -20.49 3.88 16.19
C LEU A 231 -21.78 3.13 15.80
N GLY A 232 -21.76 1.81 16.01
CA GLY A 232 -22.93 0.96 15.90
C GLY A 232 -23.99 1.27 16.96
N ASN A 233 -25.23 0.84 16.72
CA ASN A 233 -26.32 1.04 17.68
C ASN A 233 -26.03 0.40 19.04
N GLY A 234 -25.98 1.21 20.09
CA GLY A 234 -25.73 0.74 21.45
C GLY A 234 -24.25 0.59 21.81
N ILE A 235 -23.35 0.91 20.87
CA ILE A 235 -21.91 0.95 21.10
C ILE A 235 -21.54 2.32 21.67
N SER A 236 -20.74 2.33 22.73
CA SER A 236 -20.19 3.51 23.38
C SER A 236 -18.71 3.28 23.61
N THR A 237 -17.90 4.34 23.52
CA THR A 237 -16.46 4.30 23.77
C THR A 237 -16.04 5.48 24.64
N ASP A 238 -14.87 5.35 25.28
CA ASP A 238 -14.30 6.39 26.15
C ASP A 238 -13.94 7.70 25.42
N SER A 239 -13.66 7.64 24.11
CA SER A 239 -13.39 8.82 23.26
C SER A 239 -14.62 9.30 22.47
N GLY A 240 -15.69 8.51 22.43
CA GLY A 240 -16.88 8.77 21.61
C GLY A 240 -16.70 8.43 20.13
N ASN A 241 -15.60 7.80 19.75
CA ASN A 241 -15.32 7.32 18.38
C ASN A 241 -15.01 5.81 18.37
N ILE A 242 -15.15 5.18 17.21
CA ILE A 242 -14.89 3.73 17.05
C ILE A 242 -13.44 3.30 17.33
N LEU A 243 -12.48 4.23 17.25
CA LEU A 243 -11.08 3.96 17.57
C LEU A 243 -10.78 4.01 19.08
N GLY A 244 -11.71 4.50 19.92
CA GLY A 244 -11.61 4.45 21.38
C GLY A 244 -12.00 3.10 21.97
N ILE A 245 -11.80 2.94 23.28
CA ILE A 245 -12.05 1.68 24.00
C ILE A 245 -13.54 1.57 24.33
N SER A 246 -14.18 0.48 23.93
CA SER A 246 -15.62 0.30 24.17
C SER A 246 -15.96 -0.07 25.62
N ASP A 247 -17.22 0.13 26.00
CA ASP A 247 -17.73 -0.27 27.32
C ASP A 247 -17.48 -1.78 27.59
N GLU A 248 -17.64 -2.63 26.57
CA GLU A 248 -17.38 -4.08 26.65
C GLU A 248 -15.88 -4.40 26.74
N GLU A 249 -15.03 -3.66 26.01
CA GLU A 249 -13.56 -3.77 26.13
C GLU A 249 -13.09 -3.34 27.54
N TRP A 250 -13.67 -2.29 28.11
CA TRP A 250 -13.44 -1.95 29.51
C TRP A 250 -13.94 -3.03 30.47
N ALA A 251 -15.10 -3.62 30.21
CA ALA A 251 -15.62 -4.72 31.04
C ALA A 251 -14.68 -5.94 31.06
N ILE A 252 -14.06 -6.30 29.92
CA ILE A 252 -13.10 -7.40 29.89
C ILE A 252 -11.76 -7.02 30.56
N ILE A 253 -11.34 -5.76 30.48
CA ILE A 253 -10.17 -5.23 31.22
C ILE A 253 -10.42 -5.32 32.74
N GLU A 254 -11.62 -4.96 33.22
CA GLU A 254 -11.99 -5.09 34.64
C GLU A 254 -11.97 -6.55 35.11
N GLU A 255 -12.30 -7.51 34.23
CA GLU A 255 -12.15 -8.93 34.53
C GLU A 255 -10.67 -9.36 34.59
N ALA A 256 -9.81 -8.79 33.74
CA ALA A 256 -8.37 -9.01 33.79
C ALA A 256 -7.75 -8.49 35.11
N LYS A 257 -8.13 -7.29 35.55
CA LYS A 257 -7.74 -6.74 36.86
C LYS A 257 -8.23 -7.59 38.03
N ALA A 258 -9.43 -8.19 37.90
CA ALA A 258 -9.93 -9.13 38.91
C ALA A 258 -9.17 -10.47 38.92
N CYS A 259 -8.47 -10.82 37.83
CA CYS A 259 -7.68 -12.03 37.70
C CYS A 259 -6.26 -11.88 38.25
N SER A 260 -5.59 -10.76 37.99
CA SER A 260 -4.16 -10.58 38.24
C SER A 260 -3.83 -9.14 38.66
N ASP A 261 -2.87 -8.99 39.57
CA ASP A 261 -2.26 -7.69 39.93
C ASP A 261 -1.27 -7.19 38.85
N ASN A 262 -0.91 -8.04 37.88
CA ASN A 262 -0.11 -7.69 36.72
C ASN A 262 -0.98 -7.76 35.46
N VAL A 263 -1.37 -6.60 34.93
CA VAL A 263 -2.25 -6.49 33.76
C VAL A 263 -1.47 -5.93 32.58
N ILE A 264 -1.46 -6.70 31.48
CA ILE A 264 -0.77 -6.35 30.24
C ILE A 264 -1.82 -6.19 29.14
N VAL A 265 -1.80 -5.07 28.43
CA VAL A 265 -2.66 -4.85 27.25
C VAL A 265 -1.81 -4.85 25.98
N LEU A 266 -2.18 -5.69 25.02
CA LEU A 266 -1.57 -5.77 23.69
C LEU A 266 -2.50 -5.14 22.65
N ILE A 267 -1.98 -4.18 21.88
CA ILE A 267 -2.73 -3.49 20.82
C ILE A 267 -2.46 -4.18 19.48
N ASN A 268 -3.40 -5.00 19.04
CA ASN A 268 -3.42 -5.72 17.77
C ASN A 268 -4.22 -4.92 16.71
N SER A 269 -3.69 -3.75 16.37
CA SER A 269 -4.30 -2.81 15.41
C SER A 269 -3.21 -2.01 14.72
N THR A 270 -3.27 -1.91 13.39
CA THR A 270 -2.41 -1.00 12.60
C THR A 270 -3.01 0.39 12.43
N ASN A 271 -4.32 0.54 12.59
CA ASN A 271 -4.96 1.83 12.73
C ASN A 271 -4.75 2.34 14.17
N GLN A 272 -4.37 3.60 14.31
CA GLN A 272 -4.09 4.25 15.59
C GLN A 272 -5.39 4.29 16.42
N MET A 273 -5.37 3.63 17.58
CA MET A 273 -6.50 3.62 18.52
C MET A 273 -6.40 4.82 19.48
N ASP A 274 -7.54 5.33 19.95
CA ASP A 274 -7.59 6.31 21.04
C ASP A 274 -7.40 5.55 22.37
N ILE A 275 -6.18 5.53 22.90
CA ILE A 275 -5.80 4.64 24.04
C ILE A 275 -5.40 5.40 25.32
N GLU A 276 -5.77 6.67 25.45
CA GLU A 276 -5.37 7.48 26.61
C GLU A 276 -5.84 6.86 27.93
N GLY A 277 -7.02 6.23 27.94
CA GLY A 277 -7.51 5.52 29.12
C GLY A 277 -6.57 4.40 29.59
N LEU A 278 -6.00 3.63 28.66
CA LEU A 278 -5.06 2.55 28.99
C LEU A 278 -3.75 3.09 29.59
N LYS A 279 -3.27 4.23 29.08
CA LYS A 279 -2.08 4.92 29.59
C LYS A 279 -2.32 5.43 31.01
N GLN A 280 -3.47 6.04 31.26
CA GLN A 280 -3.79 6.71 32.53
C GLN A 280 -4.20 5.76 33.66
N ASP A 281 -4.71 4.58 33.35
CA ASP A 281 -5.14 3.62 34.37
C ASP A 281 -3.95 3.04 35.15
N PRO A 282 -3.85 3.27 36.47
CA PRO A 282 -2.71 2.82 37.27
C PRO A 282 -2.71 1.31 37.55
N GLU A 283 -3.82 0.59 37.30
CA GLU A 283 -3.94 -0.86 37.46
C GLU A 283 -3.60 -1.62 36.17
N ILE A 284 -3.33 -0.92 35.07
CA ILE A 284 -2.72 -1.48 33.86
C ILE A 284 -1.23 -1.25 33.93
N ASP A 285 -0.43 -2.31 34.08
CA ASP A 285 1.01 -2.18 34.27
C ASP A 285 1.77 -1.99 32.96
N SER A 286 1.33 -2.67 31.90
CA SER A 286 2.01 -2.62 30.60
C SER A 286 1.03 -2.45 29.45
N VAL A 287 1.43 -1.63 28.48
CA VAL A 287 0.76 -1.51 27.19
C VAL A 287 1.82 -1.67 26.12
N MET A 288 1.59 -2.58 25.17
CA MET A 288 2.49 -2.83 24.04
C MET A 288 1.70 -2.84 22.75
N TRP A 289 2.14 -2.05 21.79
CA TRP A 289 1.65 -2.15 20.43
C TRP A 289 2.35 -3.31 19.72
N ILE A 290 1.55 -4.22 19.18
CA ILE A 290 2.03 -5.39 18.42
C ILE A 290 1.65 -5.30 16.94
N GLY A 291 0.86 -4.29 16.56
CA GLY A 291 0.35 -4.11 15.21
C GLY A 291 -0.35 -5.36 14.71
N ASN A 292 -0.04 -5.74 13.48
CA ASN A 292 -0.46 -7.02 12.90
C ASN A 292 0.81 -7.86 12.65
N PRO A 293 1.19 -8.75 13.59
CA PRO A 293 2.53 -9.34 13.62
C PRO A 293 2.76 -10.46 12.58
N GLY A 294 1.83 -10.67 11.65
CA GLY A 294 1.94 -11.76 10.68
C GLY A 294 1.69 -13.13 11.30
N VAL A 295 1.82 -14.17 10.47
CA VAL A 295 1.52 -15.56 10.84
C VAL A 295 2.36 -16.05 12.02
N TYR A 296 3.65 -15.71 12.01
CA TYR A 296 4.63 -16.25 12.96
C TYR A 296 5.07 -15.24 14.03
N GLY A 297 4.65 -13.98 13.94
CA GLY A 297 5.14 -12.95 14.85
C GLY A 297 4.59 -13.03 16.28
N PHE A 298 3.53 -13.79 16.53
CA PHE A 298 3.07 -14.02 17.92
C PHE A 298 4.10 -14.77 18.77
N ALA A 299 4.95 -15.60 18.15
CA ALA A 299 6.12 -16.16 18.83
C ALA A 299 7.07 -15.05 19.33
N ALA A 300 7.32 -14.01 18.54
CA ALA A 300 8.13 -12.86 18.95
C ALA A 300 7.44 -12.04 20.05
N VAL A 301 6.12 -11.87 19.98
CA VAL A 301 5.33 -11.24 21.06
C VAL A 301 5.53 -12.00 22.38
N ALA A 302 5.34 -13.32 22.36
CA ALA A 302 5.50 -14.18 23.55
C ALA A 302 6.93 -14.13 24.13
N GLN A 303 7.95 -14.19 23.27
CA GLN A 303 9.37 -14.08 23.65
C GLN A 303 9.70 -12.71 24.26
N THR A 304 9.11 -11.64 23.70
CA THR A 304 9.31 -10.28 24.22
C THR A 304 8.72 -10.13 25.62
N LEU A 305 7.52 -10.67 25.86
CA LEU A 305 6.91 -10.68 27.20
C LEU A 305 7.77 -11.40 28.25
N LEU A 306 8.62 -12.36 27.84
CA LEU A 306 9.57 -13.07 28.70
C LEU A 306 10.96 -12.40 28.78
N GLY A 307 11.21 -11.37 27.97
CA GLY A 307 12.50 -10.67 27.92
C GLY A 307 13.58 -11.36 27.08
N ASP A 308 13.23 -12.41 26.33
CA ASP A 308 14.13 -13.04 25.35
C ASP A 308 14.43 -12.10 24.18
N VAL A 309 13.48 -11.21 23.89
CA VAL A 309 13.60 -10.09 22.95
C VAL A 309 13.41 -8.80 23.73
N ASN A 310 14.30 -7.83 23.53
CA ASN A 310 14.12 -6.48 24.05
C ASN A 310 13.36 -5.63 23.02
N PRO A 311 12.19 -5.07 23.35
CA PRO A 311 11.43 -4.24 22.42
C PRO A 311 12.27 -3.03 21.98
N SER A 312 12.23 -2.76 20.68
CA SER A 312 13.03 -1.70 20.04
C SER A 312 12.29 -1.02 18.90
N GLY A 313 10.99 -1.27 18.76
CA GLY A 313 10.14 -0.55 17.83
C GLY A 313 9.80 0.84 18.36
N HIS A 314 9.50 1.75 17.44
CA HIS A 314 9.03 3.10 17.75
C HIS A 314 7.82 3.42 16.87
N LEU A 315 6.85 4.14 17.43
CA LEU A 315 5.64 4.54 16.69
C LEU A 315 6.02 5.38 15.46
N GLY A 316 5.57 4.96 14.28
CA GLY A 316 5.63 5.75 13.05
C GLY A 316 4.43 6.67 12.87
N ASP A 317 3.49 6.71 13.81
CA ASP A 317 2.35 7.62 13.78
C ASP A 317 2.09 8.22 15.16
N ILE A 318 1.47 9.40 15.20
CA ILE A 318 1.05 9.98 16.47
C ILE A 318 -0.21 9.29 17.01
N TYR A 319 -0.22 9.01 18.32
CA TYR A 319 -1.42 8.57 19.02
C TYR A 319 -2.03 9.77 19.73
N ALA A 320 -3.08 10.34 19.13
CA ALA A 320 -3.87 11.39 19.74
C ALA A 320 -4.73 10.86 20.89
N VAL A 321 -5.10 11.74 21.82
CA VAL A 321 -6.08 11.40 22.87
C VAL A 321 -7.48 11.22 22.29
N ASN A 322 -7.82 11.99 21.26
CA ASN A 322 -9.02 11.82 20.45
C ASN A 322 -8.70 12.12 18.98
N SER A 323 -8.51 11.08 18.18
CA SER A 323 -8.13 11.19 16.77
C SER A 323 -9.16 11.88 15.88
N ALA A 324 -10.44 11.91 16.27
CA ALA A 324 -11.50 12.56 15.49
C ALA A 324 -11.42 14.10 15.49
N LEU A 325 -10.60 14.69 16.36
CA LEU A 325 -10.42 16.14 16.48
C LEU A 325 -9.26 16.70 15.66
N ALA A 326 -8.49 15.84 14.98
CA ALA A 326 -7.42 16.27 14.09
C ALA A 326 -7.99 17.12 12.94
N PRO A 327 -7.26 18.15 12.46
CA PRO A 327 -7.75 19.03 11.40
C PRO A 327 -8.11 18.27 10.10
N ALA A 328 -7.38 17.19 9.79
CA ALA A 328 -7.64 16.33 8.62
C ALA A 328 -9.01 15.63 8.66
N MET A 329 -9.63 15.48 9.85
CA MET A 329 -10.90 14.78 10.02
C MET A 329 -12.11 15.61 9.61
N MET A 330 -11.97 16.93 9.47
CA MET A 330 -13.10 17.83 9.19
C MET A 330 -13.78 17.57 7.84
N ASN A 331 -13.07 16.95 6.90
CA ASN A 331 -13.58 16.60 5.58
C ASN A 331 -13.51 15.08 5.27
N TYR A 332 -13.20 14.23 6.24
CA TYR A 332 -12.97 12.79 6.02
C TYR A 332 -14.25 11.94 6.16
N GLY A 333 -14.35 10.87 5.36
CA GLY A 333 -15.26 9.75 5.58
C GLY A 333 -16.64 9.90 4.91
N LEU A 334 -17.65 9.30 5.54
CA LEU A 334 -19.06 9.40 5.14
C LEU A 334 -19.80 10.39 6.05
N HIS A 335 -20.80 11.07 5.52
CA HIS A 335 -21.69 12.00 6.20
C HIS A 335 -23.13 11.53 6.14
N ASN A 336 -23.81 11.61 7.28
CA ASN A 336 -25.21 11.22 7.43
C ASN A 336 -26.15 12.41 7.19
N GLU A 337 -27.12 12.24 6.29
CA GLU A 337 -28.25 13.15 6.10
C GLU A 337 -29.41 12.73 7.01
N TYR A 338 -29.90 13.66 7.84
CA TYR A 338 -31.02 13.42 8.75
C TYR A 338 -32.26 14.22 8.36
N ASP A 339 -33.45 13.66 8.61
CA ASP A 339 -34.70 14.37 8.45
C ASP A 339 -34.94 15.38 9.59
N ARG A 340 -36.00 16.18 9.45
CA ARG A 340 -36.38 17.18 10.46
C ARG A 340 -36.75 16.58 11.82
N ASP A 341 -37.03 15.29 11.88
CA ASP A 341 -37.36 14.54 13.09
C ASP A 341 -36.13 13.79 13.66
N GLY A 342 -34.96 13.94 13.04
CA GLY A 342 -33.68 13.34 13.47
C GLY A 342 -33.48 11.90 13.02
N ASN A 343 -34.29 11.37 12.10
CA ASN A 343 -34.07 10.03 11.55
C ASN A 343 -33.07 10.10 10.39
N LEU A 344 -32.16 9.14 10.33
CA LEU A 344 -31.24 8.98 9.19
C LEU A 344 -32.06 8.79 7.90
N ILE A 345 -31.91 9.72 6.95
CA ILE A 345 -32.49 9.64 5.60
C ILE A 345 -31.53 8.87 4.70
N ASN A 346 -30.25 9.26 4.71
CA ASN A 346 -29.23 8.67 3.84
C ASN A 346 -27.82 8.87 4.41
N THR A 347 -26.86 8.12 3.91
CA THR A 347 -25.43 8.28 4.18
C THR A 347 -24.73 8.46 2.85
N TYR A 348 -23.94 9.52 2.71
CA TYR A 348 -23.16 9.79 1.50
C TYR A 348 -21.70 10.07 1.87
N PRO A 349 -20.73 9.85 0.97
CA PRO A 349 -19.37 10.37 1.17
C PRO A 349 -19.33 11.87 1.50
N THR A 350 -18.29 12.34 2.20
CA THR A 350 -18.10 13.80 2.35
C THR A 350 -18.00 14.47 0.97
N GLY A 351 -18.63 15.64 0.81
CA GLY A 351 -18.59 16.42 -0.43
C GLY A 351 -19.52 15.98 -1.57
N THR A 352 -20.65 15.31 -1.30
CA THR A 352 -21.51 14.70 -2.35
C THR A 352 -22.50 15.63 -3.07
N ASP A 353 -22.25 16.94 -3.08
CA ASP A 353 -23.21 17.95 -3.58
C ASP A 353 -22.95 18.44 -5.01
N TRP A 354 -22.20 17.71 -5.83
CA TRP A 354 -22.11 18.02 -7.27
C TRP A 354 -23.50 17.88 -7.92
N THR A 355 -24.20 18.99 -8.12
CA THR A 355 -25.60 19.00 -8.59
C THR A 355 -25.80 18.33 -9.95
N ASN A 356 -24.75 18.34 -10.80
CA ASN A 356 -24.74 17.68 -12.10
C ASN A 356 -24.11 16.27 -12.10
N ALA A 357 -23.68 15.73 -10.95
CA ALA A 357 -23.06 14.39 -10.86
C ALA A 357 -23.94 13.24 -11.36
N SER A 358 -25.26 13.41 -11.28
CA SER A 358 -26.24 12.46 -11.83
C SER A 358 -26.26 12.41 -13.38
N SER A 359 -25.55 13.33 -14.04
CA SER A 359 -25.46 13.44 -15.50
C SER A 359 -24.32 12.60 -16.10
N TYR A 360 -23.36 12.16 -15.28
CA TYR A 360 -22.27 11.30 -15.71
C TYR A 360 -22.78 9.84 -15.75
N ASN A 361 -22.37 9.05 -16.73
CA ASN A 361 -22.81 7.66 -16.90
C ASN A 361 -21.61 6.73 -16.65
N GLY A 362 -21.51 6.14 -15.46
CA GLY A 362 -20.45 5.19 -15.07
C GLY A 362 -19.46 5.80 -14.08
N MET A 363 -19.31 5.19 -12.90
CA MET A 363 -18.39 5.57 -11.80
C MET A 363 -18.15 7.10 -11.69
N ASN A 364 -19.27 7.81 -11.63
CA ASN A 364 -19.40 9.25 -11.72
C ASN A 364 -18.56 9.95 -10.66
N VAL A 365 -17.87 11.03 -11.03
CA VAL A 365 -17.47 12.08 -10.08
C VAL A 365 -18.69 12.43 -9.25
N ASN A 366 -18.65 12.07 -7.97
CA ASN A 366 -19.81 12.11 -7.08
C ASN A 366 -19.46 12.64 -5.69
N SER A 367 -18.19 12.82 -5.37
CA SER A 367 -17.73 13.43 -4.12
C SER A 367 -16.40 14.14 -4.29
N TYR A 368 -16.02 14.94 -3.30
CA TYR A 368 -14.71 15.58 -3.22
C TYR A 368 -14.25 15.60 -1.76
N LEU A 369 -12.94 15.56 -1.57
CA LEU A 369 -12.26 15.67 -0.27
C LEU A 369 -11.37 16.91 -0.30
N VAL A 370 -11.67 17.90 0.55
CA VAL A 370 -10.81 19.10 0.70
C VAL A 370 -9.85 18.87 1.86
N GLU A 371 -8.56 18.72 1.54
CA GLU A 371 -7.46 18.58 2.50
C GLU A 371 -7.01 19.96 3.02
N ALA A 372 -7.92 20.67 3.66
CA ALA A 372 -7.72 22.05 4.14
C ALA A 372 -6.70 22.16 5.30
N GLU A 373 -6.31 21.04 5.90
CA GLU A 373 -5.22 21.00 6.88
C GLU A 373 -3.84 21.31 6.28
N GLY A 374 -3.68 21.25 4.95
CA GLY A 374 -2.41 21.50 4.28
C GLY A 374 -1.31 20.55 4.77
N ILE A 375 -0.12 21.09 5.09
CA ILE A 375 1.01 20.30 5.58
C ILE A 375 0.84 19.82 7.05
N TYR A 376 -0.20 20.28 7.75
CA TYR A 376 -0.39 20.05 9.18
C TYR A 376 -1.23 18.78 9.43
N THR A 377 -0.67 17.63 9.06
CA THR A 377 -1.18 16.28 9.37
C THR A 377 -0.29 15.60 10.42
N GLY A 378 -0.86 14.69 11.22
CA GLY A 378 -0.10 13.93 12.23
C GLY A 378 0.70 14.82 13.19
N TYR A 379 1.92 14.42 13.53
CA TYR A 379 2.82 15.18 14.41
C TYR A 379 3.13 16.59 13.91
N ARG A 380 3.11 16.84 12.59
CA ARG A 380 3.31 18.19 12.03
C ARG A 380 2.25 19.16 12.53
N TYR A 381 1.03 18.70 12.84
CA TYR A 381 0.01 19.52 13.48
C TYR A 381 0.30 19.73 14.97
N TYR A 382 0.33 18.64 15.74
CA TYR A 382 0.35 18.69 17.20
C TYR A 382 1.63 19.37 17.74
N GLU A 383 2.80 19.03 17.17
CA GLU A 383 4.07 19.60 17.60
C GLU A 383 4.20 21.08 17.21
N THR A 384 3.65 21.47 16.05
CA THR A 384 3.70 22.86 15.59
C THR A 384 2.78 23.75 16.41
N ARG A 385 1.54 23.32 16.67
CA ARG A 385 0.62 24.06 17.54
C ARG A 385 1.19 24.19 18.95
N TYR A 386 1.84 23.15 19.46
CA TYR A 386 2.57 23.20 20.73
C TYR A 386 3.71 24.22 20.72
N ALA A 387 4.60 24.19 19.73
CA ALA A 387 5.68 25.16 19.61
C ALA A 387 5.14 26.61 19.55
N ASP A 388 4.10 26.86 18.76
CA ASP A 388 3.49 28.18 18.65
C ASP A 388 2.82 28.64 19.96
N SER A 389 2.25 27.70 20.74
CA SER A 389 1.71 27.99 22.08
C SER A 389 2.76 28.53 23.05
N LEU A 390 4.04 28.20 22.84
CA LEU A 390 5.17 28.66 23.65
C LEU A 390 5.87 29.88 23.03
N LEU A 391 6.10 29.87 21.72
CA LEU A 391 6.83 30.91 20.99
C LEU A 391 6.01 32.20 20.81
N ALA A 392 4.72 32.06 20.49
CA ALA A 392 3.81 33.16 20.22
C ALA A 392 2.75 33.35 21.32
N GLY A 393 2.65 32.41 22.27
CA GLY A 393 1.54 32.38 23.21
C GLY A 393 0.22 32.26 22.47
N ASP A 394 -0.76 33.06 22.86
CA ASP A 394 -2.07 33.09 22.18
C ASP A 394 -2.15 34.12 21.03
N ALA A 395 -1.04 34.74 20.63
CA ALA A 395 -1.05 35.72 19.53
C ALA A 395 -1.48 35.10 18.18
N ARG A 396 -1.24 33.80 18.02
CA ARG A 396 -1.63 32.97 16.86
C ARG A 396 -2.84 32.07 17.14
N ASN A 397 -3.54 32.29 18.26
CA ASN A 397 -4.64 31.44 18.73
C ASN A 397 -4.24 29.96 18.96
N ALA A 398 -2.97 29.70 19.28
CA ALA A 398 -2.48 28.35 19.52
C ALA A 398 -2.98 27.76 20.86
N VAL A 399 -3.27 28.60 21.86
CA VAL A 399 -3.66 28.19 23.21
C VAL A 399 -5.18 28.19 23.37
N THR A 400 -5.86 29.27 23.02
CA THR A 400 -7.33 29.31 23.05
C THR A 400 -7.87 28.38 21.99
N ALA A 401 -8.91 27.60 22.31
CA ALA A 401 -9.50 26.63 21.38
C ALA A 401 -11.03 26.72 21.37
N LYS A 402 -11.62 26.44 20.20
CA LYS A 402 -13.07 26.43 20.01
C LYS A 402 -13.67 25.08 20.39
N ALA A 403 -14.90 25.11 20.89
CA ALA A 403 -15.67 23.87 21.09
C ALA A 403 -15.60 22.97 19.84
N GLY A 404 -15.37 21.68 20.04
CA GLY A 404 -15.23 20.69 18.97
C GLY A 404 -13.86 20.63 18.28
N THR A 405 -12.84 21.37 18.75
CA THR A 405 -11.47 21.38 18.18
C THR A 405 -10.37 20.95 19.16
N TYR A 406 -10.78 20.46 20.34
CA TYR A 406 -9.89 20.04 21.41
C TYR A 406 -10.64 19.07 22.36
N VAL A 407 -9.89 18.30 23.14
CA VAL A 407 -10.40 17.24 24.00
C VAL A 407 -10.97 17.82 25.29
N ASN A 408 -12.17 17.37 25.68
CA ASN A 408 -12.62 17.48 27.06
C ASN A 408 -12.01 16.34 27.87
N TYR A 409 -10.86 16.62 28.48
CA TYR A 409 -10.06 15.64 29.20
C TYR A 409 -10.61 15.40 30.61
N ASP A 410 -11.43 14.37 30.79
CA ASP A 410 -12.02 13.98 32.07
C ASP A 410 -11.40 12.69 32.62
N LEU A 411 -10.31 12.89 33.35
CA LEU A 411 -9.57 11.81 34.01
C LEU A 411 -10.33 11.16 35.18
N GLU A 412 -11.31 11.84 35.78
CA GLU A 412 -12.07 11.28 36.90
C GLU A 412 -13.02 10.17 36.42
N ASN A 413 -13.60 10.35 35.22
CA ASN A 413 -14.50 9.39 34.61
C ASN A 413 -13.85 8.56 33.50
N MET A 414 -12.55 8.78 33.21
CA MET A 414 -11.82 8.13 32.11
C MET A 414 -12.52 8.33 30.77
N THR A 415 -12.92 9.57 30.47
CA THR A 415 -13.56 9.93 29.19
C THR A 415 -12.84 11.09 28.52
N PHE A 416 -12.72 11.01 27.20
CA PHE A 416 -11.89 11.88 26.37
C PHE A 416 -12.68 12.41 25.17
N MET A 417 -13.87 12.92 25.45
CA MET A 417 -14.84 13.35 24.44
C MET A 417 -14.46 14.70 23.79
N PRO A 418 -15.02 15.04 22.61
CA PRO A 418 -14.96 16.40 22.09
C PRO A 418 -15.49 17.45 23.07
N ALA A 419 -14.78 18.57 23.22
CA ALA A 419 -15.22 19.63 24.11
C ALA A 419 -16.45 20.38 23.58
N THR A 420 -17.43 20.65 24.45
CA THR A 420 -18.72 21.30 24.08
C THR A 420 -18.73 22.82 24.31
N THR A 421 -17.65 23.38 24.86
CA THR A 421 -17.48 24.82 25.09
C THR A 421 -16.08 25.27 24.69
N ASP A 422 -15.92 26.54 24.32
CA ASP A 422 -14.59 27.14 24.11
C ASP A 422 -13.71 26.96 25.38
N GLY A 423 -12.42 26.75 25.18
CA GLY A 423 -11.49 26.45 26.26
C GLY A 423 -10.03 26.66 25.86
N GLN A 424 -9.15 25.79 26.34
CA GLN A 424 -7.71 25.86 26.09
C GLN A 424 -7.24 24.51 25.53
N TRP A 425 -6.47 24.56 24.47
CA TRP A 425 -5.76 23.41 23.93
C TRP A 425 -4.49 23.20 24.75
N VAL A 426 -4.28 21.97 25.23
CA VAL A 426 -3.15 21.61 26.11
C VAL A 426 -2.51 20.34 25.58
N TYR A 427 -1.25 20.40 25.14
CA TYR A 427 -0.58 19.28 24.46
C TYR A 427 -0.72 17.93 25.17
N SER A 428 -0.48 17.87 26.49
CA SER A 428 -0.57 16.62 27.27
C SER A 428 -2.00 16.07 27.45
N GLN A 429 -3.01 16.80 26.96
CA GLN A 429 -4.42 16.37 26.93
C GLN A 429 -4.88 16.03 25.50
N GLU A 430 -4.01 16.23 24.51
CA GLU A 430 -4.31 16.11 23.08
C GLU A 430 -3.47 15.00 22.44
N VAL A 431 -2.26 14.76 22.95
CA VAL A 431 -1.34 13.71 22.50
C VAL A 431 -1.15 12.67 23.60
N SER A 432 -1.46 11.41 23.28
CA SER A 432 -1.22 10.27 24.15
C SER A 432 0.23 9.81 24.05
N TYR A 433 0.69 9.50 22.84
CA TYR A 433 2.07 9.16 22.53
C TYR A 433 2.53 9.90 21.26
N PRO A 434 3.68 10.62 21.30
CA PRO A 434 4.18 11.35 20.16
C PRO A 434 4.73 10.41 19.08
N PHE A 435 4.84 10.92 17.85
CA PHE A 435 5.54 10.25 16.76
C PHE A 435 6.99 9.92 17.19
N GLY A 436 7.45 8.71 16.87
CA GLY A 436 8.76 8.21 17.25
C GLY A 436 8.85 7.65 18.67
N TYR A 437 7.78 7.64 19.47
CA TYR A 437 7.81 7.12 20.85
C TYR A 437 7.95 5.58 20.89
N GLY A 438 8.77 5.09 21.81
CA GLY A 438 8.91 3.66 22.11
C GLY A 438 9.85 3.41 23.29
N LEU A 439 9.45 2.54 24.22
CA LEU A 439 10.27 2.14 25.35
C LEU A 439 11.07 0.86 25.04
N SER A 440 12.11 0.64 25.84
CA SER A 440 12.93 -0.57 25.84
C SER A 440 13.05 -1.12 27.28
N TYR A 441 13.48 -2.38 27.42
CA TYR A 441 13.88 -2.93 28.74
C TYR A 441 15.24 -2.40 29.22
N THR A 442 15.92 -1.61 28.39
CA THR A 442 17.14 -0.89 28.76
C THR A 442 16.99 0.61 28.45
N GLU A 443 17.97 1.40 28.86
CA GLU A 443 18.02 2.84 28.65
C GLU A 443 19.18 3.20 27.72
N PHE A 444 18.99 4.22 26.88
CA PHE A 444 20.02 4.72 25.98
C PHE A 444 20.25 6.21 26.17
N THR A 445 21.49 6.65 25.94
CA THR A 445 21.81 8.07 25.76
C THR A 445 22.29 8.29 24.33
N GLN A 446 21.82 9.36 23.70
CA GLN A 446 22.24 9.79 22.36
C GLN A 446 22.88 11.17 22.40
N GLU A 447 23.99 11.34 21.69
CA GLU A 447 24.72 12.60 21.51
C GLU A 447 24.85 12.88 20.01
N LEU A 448 24.25 13.96 19.52
CA LEU A 448 24.43 14.48 18.17
C LEU A 448 25.79 15.21 18.12
N VAL A 449 26.81 14.50 17.62
CA VAL A 449 28.21 14.96 17.65
C VAL A 449 28.45 16.09 16.66
N ASN A 450 27.92 15.96 15.44
CA ASN A 450 27.98 16.98 14.40
C ASN A 450 26.91 16.76 13.32
N VAL A 451 26.68 17.82 12.55
CA VAL A 451 25.98 17.80 11.26
C VAL A 451 26.83 18.62 10.28
N ASP A 452 27.44 17.95 9.32
CA ASP A 452 28.33 18.57 8.32
C ASP A 452 27.56 18.75 7.01
N VAL A 453 27.05 19.96 6.76
CA VAL A 453 26.35 20.33 5.51
C VAL A 453 27.37 20.59 4.39
N SER A 454 27.12 20.06 3.20
CA SER A 454 27.99 20.25 2.03
C SER A 454 27.98 21.69 1.51
N ASP A 455 29.08 22.12 0.89
CA ASP A 455 29.23 23.48 0.34
C ASP A 455 28.19 23.83 -0.74
N ASP A 456 27.63 22.83 -1.42
CA ASP A 456 26.57 22.98 -2.43
C ASP A 456 25.15 22.84 -1.84
N HIS A 457 25.03 22.68 -0.52
CA HIS A 457 23.80 22.52 0.24
C HIS A 457 22.92 21.34 -0.17
N LYS A 458 23.40 20.39 -0.99
CA LYS A 458 22.60 19.26 -1.46
C LYS A 458 22.56 18.09 -0.49
N THR A 459 23.60 17.94 0.33
CA THR A 459 23.75 16.81 1.25
C THR A 459 24.26 17.26 2.61
N ALA A 460 24.01 16.46 3.64
CA ALA A 460 24.69 16.61 4.93
C ALA A 460 25.00 15.25 5.54
N VAL A 461 26.00 15.20 6.42
CA VAL A 461 26.34 13.99 7.18
C VAL A 461 26.21 14.29 8.67
N ALA A 462 25.33 13.56 9.35
CA ALA A 462 25.21 13.65 10.81
C ALA A 462 25.88 12.44 11.48
N THR A 463 26.57 12.69 12.59
CA THR A 463 27.17 11.64 13.41
C THR A 463 26.54 11.65 14.79
N VAL A 464 25.99 10.50 15.21
CA VAL A 464 25.31 10.34 16.50
C VAL A 464 25.99 9.23 17.28
N LYS A 465 26.38 9.53 18.52
CA LYS A 465 26.90 8.51 19.43
C LYS A 465 25.77 8.01 20.32
N VAL A 466 25.51 6.70 20.24
CA VAL A 466 24.52 6.02 21.08
C VAL A 466 25.24 5.17 22.11
N THR A 467 24.76 5.17 23.35
CA THR A 467 25.31 4.33 24.43
C THR A 467 24.16 3.66 25.19
N ASN A 468 24.22 2.34 25.33
CA ASN A 468 23.33 1.61 26.22
C ASN A 468 23.79 1.84 27.67
N THR A 469 22.99 2.55 28.45
CA THR A 469 23.29 2.90 29.85
C THR A 469 22.57 2.03 30.87
N GLY A 470 21.66 1.16 30.43
CA GLY A 470 20.98 0.21 31.31
C GLY A 470 21.76 -1.10 31.49
N ASP A 471 21.04 -2.12 31.98
CA ASP A 471 21.63 -3.37 32.50
C ASP A 471 21.49 -4.57 31.54
N VAL A 472 20.70 -4.45 30.48
CA VAL A 472 20.45 -5.53 29.50
C VAL A 472 20.79 -5.07 28.09
N ALA A 473 21.03 -6.03 27.18
CA ALA A 473 21.29 -5.70 25.78
C ALA A 473 20.02 -5.19 25.09
N GLY A 474 20.18 -4.35 24.07
CA GLY A 474 19.06 -3.85 23.27
C GLY A 474 19.53 -3.01 22.08
N LYS A 475 18.59 -2.61 21.24
CA LYS A 475 18.80 -1.70 20.10
C LYS A 475 18.14 -0.35 20.37
N SER A 476 18.69 0.72 19.79
CA SER A 476 18.13 2.07 19.82
C SER A 476 17.94 2.58 18.41
N VAL A 477 16.88 3.37 18.19
CA VAL A 477 16.69 4.11 16.95
C VAL A 477 17.28 5.51 17.11
N VAL A 478 18.07 5.94 16.13
CA VAL A 478 18.50 7.33 15.98
C VAL A 478 17.53 8.02 15.03
N GLN A 479 16.69 8.88 15.59
CA GLN A 479 15.71 9.67 14.84
C GLN A 479 16.27 11.08 14.72
N LEU A 480 16.64 11.52 13.51
CA LEU A 480 17.15 12.86 13.30
C LEU A 480 16.03 13.75 12.77
N TYR A 481 15.70 14.76 13.55
CA TYR A 481 14.71 15.77 13.23
C TYR A 481 15.36 17.12 12.90
N ALA A 482 14.62 17.98 12.23
CA ALA A 482 15.00 19.36 12.02
C ALA A 482 13.84 20.33 12.25
N GLN A 483 14.17 21.50 12.80
CA GLN A 483 13.35 22.69 12.73
C GLN A 483 13.95 23.65 11.70
N VAL A 484 13.12 24.09 10.76
CA VAL A 484 13.49 25.01 9.68
C VAL A 484 13.01 26.45 9.99
N PRO A 485 13.68 27.50 9.48
CA PRO A 485 13.26 28.88 9.70
C PRO A 485 11.83 29.15 9.20
N TYR A 486 10.98 29.75 10.03
CA TYR A 486 9.62 30.14 9.68
C TYR A 486 9.40 31.65 9.85
N GLU A 487 8.82 32.29 8.83
CA GLU A 487 8.36 33.67 8.88
C GLU A 487 6.83 33.70 8.87
N GLU A 488 6.23 34.47 9.78
CA GLU A 488 4.78 34.58 9.90
C GLU A 488 4.15 35.17 8.63
N GLY A 489 3.20 34.43 8.02
CA GLY A 489 2.58 34.80 6.76
C GLY A 489 3.42 34.51 5.51
N GLY A 490 4.58 33.86 5.67
CA GLY A 490 5.33 33.25 4.58
C GLY A 490 4.84 31.81 4.29
N VAL A 491 5.69 31.03 3.62
CA VAL A 491 5.43 29.61 3.36
C VAL A 491 5.20 28.87 4.68
N GLU A 492 4.13 28.06 4.74
CA GLU A 492 3.77 27.30 5.93
C GLU A 492 4.81 26.22 6.21
N LYS A 493 5.16 25.97 7.48
CA LYS A 493 6.22 25.02 7.86
C LYS A 493 5.92 24.34 9.19
N SER A 494 6.18 23.04 9.27
CA SER A 494 6.18 22.33 10.55
C SER A 494 7.24 22.88 11.49
N ALA A 495 6.96 22.92 12.79
CA ALA A 495 7.95 23.28 13.82
C ALA A 495 9.01 22.19 14.01
N ILE A 496 8.74 20.97 13.54
CA ILE A 496 9.69 19.87 13.51
C ILE A 496 9.35 18.86 12.41
N GLN A 497 10.36 18.30 11.74
CA GLN A 497 10.18 17.24 10.75
C GLN A 497 11.30 16.21 10.81
N LEU A 498 10.99 14.94 10.58
CA LEU A 498 12.00 13.89 10.42
C LEU A 498 12.80 14.16 9.13
N VAL A 499 14.12 13.97 9.18
CA VAL A 499 14.99 14.16 8.00
C VAL A 499 15.78 12.91 7.62
N ASP A 500 16.16 12.07 8.58
CA ASP A 500 16.73 10.74 8.38
C ASP A 500 16.62 9.91 9.67
N TYR A 501 16.82 8.60 9.57
CA TYR A 501 16.90 7.70 10.71
C TYR A 501 17.84 6.53 10.43
N GLU A 502 18.39 5.94 11.49
CA GLU A 502 19.12 4.67 11.44
C GLU A 502 18.91 3.90 12.74
N LYS A 503 19.14 2.59 12.72
CA LYS A 503 19.06 1.74 13.92
C LYS A 503 20.45 1.22 14.29
N THR A 504 20.74 1.18 15.58
CA THR A 504 21.98 0.60 16.09
C THR A 504 21.99 -0.91 15.87
N GLU A 505 23.18 -1.50 15.91
CA GLU A 505 23.32 -2.90 16.27
C GLU A 505 22.79 -3.17 17.69
N GLU A 506 22.70 -4.44 18.07
CA GLU A 506 22.44 -4.77 19.47
C GLU A 506 23.63 -4.36 20.34
N LEU A 507 23.38 -3.44 21.28
CA LEU A 507 24.37 -2.94 22.21
C LEU A 507 24.24 -3.66 23.54
N ALA A 508 25.31 -4.34 23.96
CA ALA A 508 25.42 -4.83 25.33
C ALA A 508 25.40 -3.66 26.35
N ALA A 509 25.06 -3.94 27.60
CA ALA A 509 25.10 -2.96 28.68
C ALA A 509 26.45 -2.23 28.75
N GLY A 510 26.43 -0.90 28.71
CA GLY A 510 27.60 -0.03 28.72
C GLY A 510 28.35 0.10 27.38
N ALA A 511 27.91 -0.59 26.32
CA ALA A 511 28.49 -0.45 24.98
C ALA A 511 27.98 0.81 24.27
N SER A 512 28.77 1.30 23.31
CA SER A 512 28.42 2.44 22.47
C SER A 512 28.64 2.12 20.99
N GLU A 513 27.83 2.73 20.13
CA GLU A 513 27.99 2.78 18.68
C GLU A 513 28.01 4.24 18.21
N THR A 514 28.72 4.48 17.11
CA THR A 514 28.65 5.76 16.39
C THR A 514 27.92 5.52 15.08
N VAL A 515 26.72 6.06 15.00
CA VAL A 515 25.81 5.95 13.87
C VAL A 515 25.99 7.15 12.95
N THR A 516 26.01 6.91 11.64
CA THR A 516 26.12 7.95 10.61
C THR A 516 24.84 7.99 9.80
N LEU A 517 24.32 9.21 9.59
CA LEU A 517 23.14 9.48 8.76
C LEU A 517 23.56 10.31 7.54
N ASN A 518 23.07 9.92 6.36
CA ASN A 518 23.37 10.57 5.09
C ASN A 518 22.12 11.33 4.62
N ILE A 519 22.10 12.62 4.90
CA ILE A 519 20.92 13.47 4.75
C ILE A 519 20.87 14.02 3.33
N ASP A 520 19.76 13.77 2.65
CA ASP A 520 19.36 14.52 1.46
C ASP A 520 18.72 15.84 1.91
N MET A 521 19.36 16.96 1.57
CA MET A 521 18.90 18.29 2.00
C MET A 521 17.59 18.72 1.32
N THR A 522 17.14 18.02 0.26
CA THR A 522 15.78 18.22 -0.27
C THR A 522 14.70 17.94 0.77
N ASN A 523 14.97 17.09 1.78
CA ASN A 523 14.06 16.79 2.89
C ASN A 523 13.90 17.95 3.89
N LEU A 524 14.68 19.03 3.75
CA LEU A 524 14.57 20.26 4.55
C LEU A 524 13.90 21.41 3.80
N THR A 525 13.65 21.23 2.50
CA THR A 525 13.04 22.27 1.66
C THR A 525 11.56 22.43 1.97
N SER A 526 11.06 23.64 1.78
CA SER A 526 9.62 23.91 1.66
C SER A 526 9.29 24.24 0.21
N TYR A 527 8.13 23.86 -0.26
CA TYR A 527 7.68 24.18 -1.61
C TYR A 527 6.93 25.53 -1.59
N ASP A 528 7.48 26.52 -2.29
CA ASP A 528 6.94 27.87 -2.37
C ASP A 528 6.27 28.07 -3.73
N ASN A 529 4.93 28.00 -3.75
CA ASN A 529 4.14 28.17 -4.98
C ASN A 529 4.32 29.55 -5.63
N GLU A 530 4.69 30.57 -4.85
CA GLU A 530 4.79 31.97 -5.30
C GLU A 530 6.22 32.36 -5.70
N GLU A 531 7.22 31.53 -5.39
CA GLU A 531 8.61 31.76 -5.80
C GLU A 531 8.76 31.48 -7.30
N GLY A 532 8.80 32.54 -8.11
CA GLY A 532 8.91 32.43 -9.56
C GLY A 532 7.66 31.81 -10.17
N ASN A 533 7.74 30.53 -10.53
CA ASN A 533 6.60 29.71 -10.97
C ASN A 533 6.49 28.43 -10.13
N GLY A 534 6.91 28.46 -8.86
CA GLY A 534 6.99 27.29 -7.97
C GLY A 534 8.42 26.77 -7.83
N ALA A 535 8.93 26.64 -6.60
CA ALA A 535 10.26 26.08 -6.34
C ALA A 535 10.39 25.46 -4.94
N TYR A 536 11.31 24.52 -4.78
CA TYR A 536 11.77 24.10 -3.46
C TYR A 536 12.81 25.10 -2.94
N VAL A 537 12.57 25.64 -1.74
CA VAL A 537 13.40 26.70 -1.16
C VAL A 537 13.96 26.32 0.20
N LEU A 538 15.14 26.86 0.51
CA LEU A 538 15.67 26.97 1.87
C LEU A 538 15.65 28.44 2.28
N ASP A 539 14.91 28.79 3.33
CA ASP A 539 14.86 30.18 3.81
C ASP A 539 16.07 30.55 4.66
N ALA A 540 16.43 31.84 4.61
CA ALA A 540 17.52 32.35 5.44
C ALA A 540 17.21 32.17 6.93
N GLY A 541 18.24 31.83 7.71
CA GLY A 541 18.18 31.75 9.16
C GLY A 541 18.82 30.49 9.72
N THR A 542 18.52 30.25 11.00
CA THR A 542 19.08 29.13 11.74
C THR A 542 18.21 27.89 11.60
N TYR A 543 18.81 26.82 11.09
CA TYR A 543 18.28 25.47 11.08
C TYR A 543 18.78 24.75 12.34
N TYR A 544 17.89 24.06 13.04
CA TYR A 544 18.23 23.27 14.23
C TYR A 544 18.02 21.80 13.91
N PHE A 545 19.08 21.01 13.93
CA PHE A 545 19.02 19.56 13.88
C PHE A 545 18.99 19.00 15.30
N ALA A 546 18.13 18.02 15.56
CA ALA A 546 18.05 17.40 16.87
C ALA A 546 17.79 15.89 16.80
N VAL A 547 18.42 15.15 17.71
CA VAL A 547 18.03 13.78 18.03
C VAL A 547 17.16 13.77 19.27
N GLY A 548 16.19 12.86 19.32
CA GLY A 548 15.29 12.71 20.47
C GLY A 548 14.67 11.33 20.50
N ASP A 549 14.10 10.96 21.65
CA ASP A 549 13.40 9.68 21.81
C ASP A 549 11.98 9.72 21.20
N SER A 550 11.58 10.88 20.66
CA SER A 550 10.38 11.15 19.87
C SER A 550 10.48 12.53 19.21
N SER A 551 9.52 12.87 18.33
CA SER A 551 9.37 14.23 17.78
C SER A 551 9.25 15.29 18.87
N HIS A 552 8.51 15.00 19.93
CA HIS A 552 8.27 15.94 21.01
C HIS A 552 9.52 16.21 21.86
N ASP A 553 10.30 15.17 22.16
CA ASP A 553 11.58 15.30 22.86
C ASP A 553 12.59 16.09 22.01
N ALA A 554 12.70 15.79 20.71
CA ALA A 554 13.57 16.53 19.80
C ALA A 554 13.18 18.02 19.72
N LEU A 555 11.88 18.33 19.58
CA LEU A 555 11.37 19.70 19.55
C LEU A 555 11.67 20.44 20.86
N ASN A 556 11.43 19.81 22.01
CA ASN A 556 11.70 20.43 23.30
C ASN A 556 13.20 20.73 23.50
N ASN A 557 14.11 19.87 23.02
CA ASN A 557 15.53 20.17 23.05
C ASN A 557 15.88 21.38 22.15
N ILE A 558 15.28 21.50 20.97
CA ILE A 558 15.45 22.69 20.10
C ILE A 558 14.93 23.96 20.78
N LEU A 559 13.71 23.94 21.30
CA LEU A 559 13.10 25.08 22.00
C LEU A 559 13.93 25.51 23.22
N ALA A 560 14.52 24.54 23.93
CA ALA A 560 15.44 24.84 25.04
C ALA A 560 16.73 25.53 24.58
N GLU A 561 17.32 25.11 23.45
CA GLU A 561 18.49 25.78 22.85
C GLU A 561 18.16 27.22 22.44
N GLN A 562 16.94 27.45 21.96
CA GLN A 562 16.40 28.79 21.67
C GLN A 562 16.08 29.64 22.92
N GLY A 563 16.23 29.06 24.12
CA GLY A 563 15.97 29.73 25.39
C GLY A 563 14.48 29.86 25.76
N VAL A 564 13.61 29.05 25.14
CA VAL A 564 12.18 28.97 25.47
C VAL A 564 12.01 28.32 26.85
N THR A 565 10.92 28.65 27.55
CA THR A 565 10.60 28.12 28.88
C THR A 565 9.15 27.66 28.94
N GLY A 566 8.79 26.84 29.94
CA GLY A 566 7.43 26.32 30.08
C GLY A 566 7.14 25.06 29.28
N MET A 567 8.18 24.44 28.71
CA MET A 567 8.09 23.16 28.02
C MET A 567 7.69 22.03 28.99
N VAL A 568 6.98 21.05 28.46
CA VAL A 568 6.45 19.90 29.20
C VAL A 568 6.75 18.63 28.43
N ASN A 569 6.88 17.51 29.13
CA ASN A 569 6.84 16.19 28.53
C ASN A 569 5.39 15.83 28.13
N THR A 570 5.20 14.74 27.39
CA THR A 570 3.88 14.25 26.97
C THR A 570 2.92 13.96 28.14
N ASP A 571 3.45 13.64 29.33
CA ASP A 571 2.65 13.45 30.56
C ASP A 571 2.31 14.77 31.30
N GLY A 572 2.70 15.91 30.74
CA GLY A 572 2.49 17.24 31.31
C GLY A 572 3.50 17.65 32.40
N THR A 573 4.48 16.81 32.73
CA THR A 573 5.56 17.17 33.65
C THR A 573 6.54 18.16 33.01
N ALA A 574 7.24 18.98 33.81
CA ALA A 574 8.16 19.96 33.27
C ALA A 574 9.35 19.30 32.53
N PHE A 575 9.61 19.72 31.30
CA PHE A 575 10.72 19.22 30.49
C PHE A 575 12.07 19.69 31.04
N THR A 576 13.09 18.83 30.94
CA THR A 576 14.48 19.17 31.27
C THR A 576 15.38 18.88 30.08
N ALA A 577 15.99 19.93 29.53
CA ALA A 577 16.85 19.82 28.36
C ALA A 577 18.07 18.92 28.60
N THR A 578 18.41 18.14 27.58
CA THR A 578 19.57 17.25 27.58
C THR A 578 20.68 17.83 26.72
N SER A 579 21.88 17.98 27.28
CA SER A 579 23.03 18.53 26.55
C SER A 579 23.48 17.61 25.41
N GLY A 580 23.88 18.20 24.28
CA GLY A 580 24.45 17.44 23.15
C GLY A 580 23.40 16.80 22.23
N LYS A 581 22.15 17.27 22.29
CA LYS A 581 21.05 16.79 21.44
C LYS A 581 20.85 17.63 20.18
N VAL A 582 21.33 18.87 20.15
CA VAL A 582 21.04 19.86 19.09
C VAL A 582 22.32 20.36 18.43
N VAL A 583 22.28 20.53 17.10
CA VAL A 583 23.31 21.19 16.29
C VAL A 583 22.66 22.23 15.39
N GLU A 584 23.24 23.43 15.34
CA GLU A 584 22.77 24.55 14.52
C GLU A 584 23.52 24.62 13.19
N TRP A 585 22.80 24.99 12.13
CA TRP A 585 23.36 25.40 10.85
C TRP A 585 22.74 26.73 10.40
N GLU A 586 23.57 27.69 10.00
CA GLU A 586 23.11 29.03 9.62
C GLU A 586 23.17 29.21 8.10
N LEU A 587 22.03 29.50 7.48
CA LEU A 587 21.93 29.88 6.08
C LEU A 587 21.77 31.41 5.95
N ASN A 588 22.76 32.07 5.35
CA ASN A 588 22.83 33.54 5.35
C ASN A 588 21.78 34.24 4.46
N SER A 589 21.22 33.56 3.46
CA SER A 589 20.26 34.11 2.50
C SER A 589 19.39 33.01 1.92
N LYS A 590 18.14 33.32 1.57
CA LYS A 590 17.21 32.38 0.91
C LYS A 590 17.90 31.77 -0.31
N ASP A 591 17.85 30.44 -0.38
CA ASP A 591 18.34 29.65 -1.51
C ASP A 591 17.12 29.11 -2.25
N ALA A 592 16.87 29.68 -3.43
CA ALA A 592 15.80 29.30 -4.35
C ALA A 592 16.36 28.72 -5.66
N GLU A 593 17.67 28.46 -5.75
CA GLU A 593 18.34 28.01 -6.97
C GLU A 593 18.85 26.56 -6.84
N THR A 594 19.26 26.13 -5.63
CA THR A 594 19.87 24.80 -5.46
C THR A 594 18.92 23.64 -5.81
N PHE A 595 17.62 23.85 -5.59
CA PHE A 595 16.56 22.85 -5.77
C PHE A 595 15.45 23.33 -6.72
N ASP A 596 15.73 24.28 -7.61
CA ASP A 596 14.82 24.68 -8.70
C ASP A 596 14.86 23.71 -9.90
N THR A 597 15.80 22.78 -9.86
CA THR A 597 16.07 21.82 -10.93
C THR A 597 16.10 20.42 -10.33
N SER A 598 15.36 19.49 -10.93
CA SER A 598 15.22 18.13 -10.47
C SER A 598 16.47 17.27 -10.73
N VAL A 599 16.43 16.03 -10.26
CA VAL A 599 17.51 15.04 -10.46
C VAL A 599 17.80 14.70 -11.92
N THR A 600 16.85 14.97 -12.83
CA THR A 600 17.00 14.76 -14.29
C THR A 600 17.51 16.00 -15.02
N GLY A 601 17.64 17.14 -14.33
CA GLY A 601 17.90 18.44 -14.96
C GLY A 601 16.63 19.15 -15.46
N TYR A 602 15.43 18.67 -15.09
CA TYR A 602 14.16 19.32 -15.43
C TYR A 602 13.87 20.49 -14.48
N GLU A 603 13.32 21.58 -15.01
CA GLU A 603 12.89 22.73 -14.21
C GLU A 603 11.71 22.33 -13.32
N ILE A 604 11.85 22.53 -12.01
CA ILE A 604 10.76 22.36 -11.04
C ILE A 604 9.90 23.61 -11.07
N LYS A 605 8.59 23.42 -11.17
CA LYS A 605 7.57 24.46 -11.23
C LYS A 605 6.22 23.93 -10.81
N ASN A 606 5.25 24.82 -10.64
CA ASN A 606 3.88 24.51 -10.31
C ASN A 606 3.25 23.60 -11.37
N GLN A 607 2.70 22.49 -10.92
CA GLN A 607 1.97 21.52 -11.74
C GLN A 607 0.55 21.25 -11.21
N LEU A 608 0.28 21.64 -9.97
CA LEU A 608 -0.92 21.25 -9.22
C LEU A 608 -1.69 22.46 -8.65
N SER A 609 -1.16 23.67 -8.79
CA SER A 609 -1.85 24.91 -8.37
C SER A 609 -2.58 25.65 -9.49
N GLU A 610 -2.41 25.26 -10.75
CA GLU A 610 -3.02 25.93 -11.90
C GLU A 610 -3.37 25.00 -13.07
N GLY A 611 -4.25 25.46 -13.96
CA GLY A 611 -4.65 24.75 -15.17
C GLY A 611 -5.56 23.53 -14.92
N ASP A 612 -5.66 22.66 -15.92
CA ASP A 612 -6.62 21.55 -15.92
C ASP A 612 -6.30 20.44 -14.91
N TYR A 613 -5.06 20.40 -14.41
CA TYR A 613 -4.57 19.39 -13.46
C TYR A 613 -4.47 19.92 -12.03
N ALA A 614 -4.96 21.14 -11.78
CA ALA A 614 -4.92 21.74 -10.46
C ALA A 614 -5.67 20.89 -9.42
N THR A 615 -4.98 20.60 -8.32
CA THR A 615 -5.53 19.93 -7.14
C THR A 615 -6.02 20.94 -6.11
N ASP A 616 -5.50 22.18 -6.12
CA ASP A 616 -6.04 23.26 -5.30
C ASP A 616 -7.39 23.71 -5.86
N VAL A 617 -8.45 23.49 -5.08
CA VAL A 617 -9.81 23.84 -5.50
C VAL A 617 -10.00 25.35 -5.70
N ASN A 618 -9.18 26.19 -5.06
CA ASN A 618 -9.24 27.64 -5.27
C ASN A 618 -8.92 28.03 -6.72
N ALA A 619 -8.12 27.24 -7.44
CA ALA A 619 -7.83 27.46 -8.86
C ALA A 619 -9.09 27.33 -9.75
N TRP A 620 -10.12 26.63 -9.26
CA TRP A 620 -11.38 26.38 -9.96
C TRP A 620 -12.49 27.37 -9.58
N GLY A 621 -12.22 28.33 -8.69
CA GLY A 621 -13.26 29.19 -8.10
C GLY A 621 -14.09 29.99 -9.10
N ASP A 622 -13.52 30.37 -10.25
CA ASP A 622 -14.24 31.07 -11.33
C ASP A 622 -15.18 30.14 -12.13
N ASP A 623 -14.91 28.83 -12.16
CA ASP A 623 -15.70 27.82 -12.89
C ASP A 623 -16.71 27.10 -11.96
N ILE A 624 -16.62 27.30 -10.64
CA ILE A 624 -17.58 26.79 -9.66
C ILE A 624 -18.48 27.94 -9.25
N THR A 625 -19.74 27.92 -9.70
CA THR A 625 -20.64 29.00 -9.29
C THR A 625 -20.93 28.88 -7.77
N GLY A 626 -21.01 30.00 -7.05
CA GLY A 626 -21.23 30.01 -5.59
C GLY A 626 -20.09 29.44 -4.74
N PHE A 627 -18.93 29.25 -5.35
CA PHE A 627 -17.72 28.84 -4.68
C PHE A 627 -17.41 29.71 -3.45
N GLU A 628 -17.17 29.04 -2.33
CA GLU A 628 -16.54 29.63 -1.17
C GLU A 628 -15.06 29.26 -1.21
N GLU A 629 -14.19 30.27 -1.17
CA GLU A 629 -12.75 30.09 -1.14
C GLU A 629 -12.33 29.22 0.05
N VAL A 630 -11.51 28.22 -0.23
CA VAL A 630 -10.93 27.34 0.79
C VAL A 630 -9.79 28.06 1.48
N THR A 631 -9.96 28.31 2.76
CA THR A 631 -8.89 28.74 3.66
C THR A 631 -8.14 27.50 4.17
N TYR A 632 -6.85 27.40 3.83
CA TYR A 632 -5.97 26.37 4.39
C TYR A 632 -5.51 26.73 5.81
N LEU A 633 -5.28 25.71 6.63
CA LEU A 633 -4.78 25.85 7.99
C LEU A 633 -3.42 26.55 7.99
N SER A 634 -3.30 27.61 8.78
CA SER A 634 -2.10 28.44 8.88
C SER A 634 -1.68 28.62 10.33
N ARG A 635 -0.37 28.58 10.56
CA ARG A 635 0.23 28.92 11.85
C ARG A 635 -0.05 30.34 12.29
N SER A 636 -0.36 31.24 11.37
CA SER A 636 -0.65 32.65 11.69
C SER A 636 -1.93 32.82 12.51
N ASP A 637 -2.91 31.91 12.37
CA ASP A 637 -4.15 31.90 13.15
C ASP A 637 -4.80 30.50 13.19
N TRP A 638 -4.45 29.72 14.21
CA TRP A 638 -4.92 28.33 14.36
C TRP A 638 -6.44 28.19 14.48
N ASN A 639 -7.13 29.13 15.13
CA ASN A 639 -8.59 29.07 15.28
C ASN A 639 -9.32 29.66 14.08
N GLY A 640 -8.79 30.76 13.53
CA GLY A 640 -9.39 31.45 12.38
C GLY A 640 -9.28 30.65 11.08
N THR A 641 -8.26 29.78 10.99
CA THR A 641 -8.01 28.93 9.82
C THR A 641 -8.21 27.44 10.10
N PHE A 642 -8.67 27.05 11.29
CA PHE A 642 -8.99 25.64 11.57
C PHE A 642 -9.96 25.12 10.50
N PRO A 643 -9.68 23.96 9.87
CA PRO A 643 -10.53 23.44 8.83
C PRO A 643 -11.99 23.32 9.27
N LYS A 644 -12.88 23.59 8.33
CA LYS A 644 -14.31 23.32 8.47
C LYS A 644 -14.70 22.27 7.44
N THR A 645 -15.89 21.72 7.60
CA THR A 645 -16.49 20.88 6.56
C THR A 645 -16.90 21.76 5.37
N TYR A 646 -16.35 21.47 4.19
CA TYR A 646 -16.71 22.13 2.94
C TYR A 646 -17.83 21.33 2.26
N SER A 647 -19.08 21.74 2.47
CA SER A 647 -20.27 21.14 1.83
C SER A 647 -20.91 22.10 0.84
N GLY A 648 -21.63 21.59 -0.16
CA GLY A 648 -22.46 22.42 -1.01
C GLY A 648 -21.69 23.28 -2.01
N PHE A 649 -20.57 22.80 -2.59
CA PHE A 649 -19.98 23.46 -3.75
C PHE A 649 -20.99 23.70 -4.88
N GLY A 650 -22.14 22.98 -4.91
CA GLY A 650 -23.52 23.45 -5.17
C GLY A 650 -23.86 24.16 -6.50
N ILE A 651 -22.85 24.64 -7.20
CA ILE A 651 -22.83 25.39 -8.43
C ILE A 651 -22.90 24.44 -9.62
N GLU A 652 -23.68 24.64 -10.68
CA GLU A 652 -23.39 24.00 -11.97
C GLU A 652 -21.90 24.22 -12.26
N ALA A 653 -21.12 23.13 -12.34
CA ALA A 653 -19.75 23.22 -12.81
C ALA A 653 -19.80 23.94 -14.16
N GLY A 654 -18.91 24.90 -14.36
CA GLY A 654 -18.79 25.56 -15.64
C GLY A 654 -18.36 24.56 -16.70
N SER A 655 -18.45 24.97 -17.97
CA SER A 655 -18.34 24.03 -19.08
C SER A 655 -16.98 23.31 -19.13
N ARG A 656 -15.91 23.87 -18.56
CA ARG A 656 -14.58 23.24 -18.59
C ARG A 656 -14.46 22.15 -17.52
N LEU A 657 -14.83 22.45 -16.28
CA LEU A 657 -14.83 21.46 -15.21
C LEU A 657 -15.78 20.30 -15.52
N GLU A 658 -16.97 20.58 -16.10
CA GLU A 658 -17.87 19.53 -16.58
C GLU A 658 -17.26 18.62 -17.66
N GLU A 659 -16.43 19.17 -18.53
CA GLU A 659 -15.72 18.42 -19.58
C GLU A 659 -14.65 17.52 -18.97
N ILE A 660 -13.83 18.04 -18.05
CA ILE A 660 -12.77 17.28 -17.39
C ILE A 660 -13.33 16.15 -16.53
N MET A 661 -14.40 16.43 -15.77
CA MET A 661 -15.04 15.43 -14.91
C MET A 661 -15.69 14.28 -15.69
N GLN A 662 -15.95 14.44 -17.00
CA GLN A 662 -16.38 13.33 -17.87
C GLN A 662 -15.26 12.34 -18.19
N ASN A 663 -13.99 12.68 -17.92
CA ASN A 663 -12.83 11.88 -18.28
C ASN A 663 -12.78 11.48 -19.76
N ASP A 664 -13.28 12.35 -20.64
CA ASP A 664 -13.27 12.20 -22.10
C ASP A 664 -13.13 13.59 -22.73
N PHE A 665 -12.04 14.28 -22.41
CA PHE A 665 -11.83 15.72 -22.66
C PHE A 665 -10.73 16.02 -23.69
N ILE A 666 -10.12 14.99 -24.28
CA ILE A 666 -9.14 15.13 -25.38
C ILE A 666 -9.73 14.58 -26.68
N ASP A 667 -9.91 15.42 -27.68
CA ASP A 667 -10.37 14.99 -29.01
C ASP A 667 -9.24 14.33 -29.82
N LEU A 668 -9.55 13.21 -30.50
CA LEU A 668 -8.61 12.57 -31.44
C LEU A 668 -8.40 13.43 -32.69
N LYS A 669 -7.14 13.59 -33.08
CA LYS A 669 -6.72 14.34 -34.26
C LYS A 669 -6.53 13.43 -35.48
N THR A 670 -6.41 14.06 -36.64
CA THR A 670 -6.09 13.41 -37.93
C THR A 670 -4.95 14.15 -38.61
N ASP A 671 -3.84 14.29 -37.90
CA ASP A 671 -2.66 15.07 -38.27
C ASP A 671 -1.45 14.22 -38.71
N ASN A 672 -1.55 12.90 -38.65
CA ASN A 672 -0.51 12.00 -39.14
C ASN A 672 -0.58 11.76 -40.66
N SER A 673 0.56 11.44 -41.28
CA SER A 673 0.62 11.13 -42.71
C SER A 673 0.15 9.70 -43.00
N GLN A 674 -0.42 9.44 -44.17
CA GLN A 674 -0.85 8.08 -44.54
C GLN A 674 0.33 7.08 -44.54
N GLU A 675 1.54 7.54 -44.87
CA GLU A 675 2.75 6.70 -44.83
C GLU A 675 3.08 6.25 -43.41
N ASN A 676 3.02 7.17 -42.43
CA ASN A 676 3.23 6.84 -41.02
C ASN A 676 2.10 5.96 -40.48
N ILE A 677 0.85 6.23 -40.85
CA ILE A 677 -0.29 5.39 -40.48
C ILE A 677 -0.07 3.95 -40.98
N ASP A 678 0.28 3.77 -42.25
CA ASP A 678 0.55 2.46 -42.83
C ASP A 678 1.75 1.77 -42.15
N ALA A 679 2.79 2.52 -41.78
CA ALA A 679 3.95 1.99 -41.06
C ALA A 679 3.58 1.49 -39.65
N LEU A 680 2.83 2.28 -38.88
CA LEU A 680 2.36 1.91 -37.54
C LEU A 680 1.44 0.67 -37.56
N ILE A 681 0.53 0.63 -38.53
CA ILE A 681 -0.44 -0.48 -38.64
C ILE A 681 0.25 -1.80 -38.96
N ASN A 682 1.26 -1.78 -39.83
CA ASN A 682 1.90 -3.00 -40.32
C ASN A 682 3.17 -3.38 -39.57
N GLY A 683 3.84 -2.42 -38.90
CA GLY A 683 5.20 -2.57 -38.39
C GLY A 683 6.25 -2.62 -39.51
N ASP A 684 7.52 -2.33 -39.17
CA ASP A 684 8.65 -2.46 -40.09
C ASP A 684 9.27 -3.86 -40.03
N SER A 685 8.71 -4.76 -40.84
CA SER A 685 9.23 -6.12 -41.02
C SER A 685 10.67 -6.23 -41.57
N SER A 686 11.31 -5.13 -41.96
CA SER A 686 12.71 -5.12 -42.39
C SER A 686 13.72 -5.07 -41.25
N VAL A 687 13.29 -4.72 -40.03
CA VAL A 687 14.10 -4.73 -38.81
C VAL A 687 14.30 -6.17 -38.33
N ASP A 688 15.55 -6.58 -38.10
CA ASP A 688 15.93 -7.94 -37.67
C ASP A 688 16.12 -8.07 -36.15
N LEU A 689 15.91 -6.98 -35.40
CA LEU A 689 16.06 -6.97 -33.94
C LEU A 689 14.95 -7.76 -33.24
N THR A 690 15.32 -8.37 -32.12
CA THR A 690 14.45 -9.02 -31.12
C THR A 690 14.61 -8.34 -29.77
N LEU A 691 13.72 -8.63 -28.81
CA LEU A 691 13.88 -8.09 -27.45
C LEU A 691 15.18 -8.58 -26.79
N ALA A 692 15.61 -9.81 -27.08
CA ALA A 692 16.85 -10.37 -26.57
C ALA A 692 18.09 -9.56 -26.99
N ASP A 693 18.10 -8.98 -28.20
CA ASP A 693 19.19 -8.10 -28.68
C ASP A 693 19.33 -6.80 -27.87
N MET A 694 18.30 -6.47 -27.08
CA MET A 694 18.24 -5.28 -26.24
C MET A 694 18.59 -5.53 -24.77
N ALA A 695 18.94 -6.77 -24.40
CA ALA A 695 19.38 -7.10 -23.05
C ALA A 695 20.55 -6.19 -22.61
N GLY A 696 20.35 -5.45 -21.51
CA GLY A 696 21.34 -4.51 -20.96
C GLY A 696 21.55 -3.21 -21.76
N ALA A 697 20.83 -2.96 -22.85
CA ALA A 697 20.92 -1.73 -23.63
C ALA A 697 20.35 -0.53 -22.85
N SER A 698 21.07 0.60 -22.74
CA SER A 698 20.59 1.82 -22.06
C SER A 698 19.27 2.34 -22.64
N PHE A 699 18.49 3.09 -21.87
CA PHE A 699 17.20 3.62 -22.33
C PHE A 699 17.32 4.44 -23.61
N ASP A 700 18.40 5.23 -23.75
CA ASP A 700 18.59 6.11 -24.91
C ASP A 700 19.31 5.40 -26.09
N ASP A 701 19.41 4.06 -26.10
CA ASP A 701 20.01 3.31 -27.21
C ASP A 701 19.13 3.44 -28.47
N GLU A 702 19.71 3.89 -29.59
CA GLU A 702 18.99 4.15 -30.84
C GLU A 702 18.25 2.92 -31.38
N ARG A 703 18.71 1.71 -31.04
CA ARG A 703 18.08 0.44 -31.45
C ARG A 703 16.68 0.25 -30.87
N TRP A 704 16.32 0.92 -29.77
CA TRP A 704 14.96 0.86 -29.24
C TRP A 704 13.93 1.39 -30.24
N ALA A 705 14.25 2.48 -30.96
CA ALA A 705 13.37 3.03 -31.99
C ALA A 705 13.21 2.05 -33.16
N GLU A 706 14.27 1.33 -33.53
CA GLU A 706 14.21 0.27 -34.55
C GLU A 706 13.31 -0.87 -34.07
N LEU A 707 13.52 -1.39 -32.85
CA LEU A 707 12.74 -2.49 -32.29
C LEU A 707 11.25 -2.14 -32.18
N VAL A 708 10.91 -0.96 -31.64
CA VAL A 708 9.52 -0.52 -31.49
C VAL A 708 8.86 -0.30 -32.84
N SER A 709 9.58 0.21 -33.84
CA SER A 709 9.01 0.39 -35.19
C SER A 709 8.66 -0.93 -35.89
N LYS A 710 9.28 -2.05 -35.49
CA LYS A 710 8.96 -3.40 -35.98
C LYS A 710 7.58 -3.89 -35.53
N ILE A 711 7.09 -3.44 -34.37
CA ILE A 711 5.90 -3.98 -33.73
C ILE A 711 4.64 -3.41 -34.38
N PRO A 712 3.74 -4.25 -34.95
CA PRO A 712 2.46 -3.77 -35.43
C PRO A 712 1.62 -3.18 -34.29
N LEU A 713 0.95 -2.05 -34.53
CA LEU A 713 0.12 -1.38 -33.51
C LEU A 713 -0.91 -2.31 -32.85
N ALA A 714 -1.44 -3.29 -33.58
CA ALA A 714 -2.36 -4.28 -33.03
C ALA A 714 -1.75 -5.14 -31.90
N GLU A 715 -0.46 -5.49 -32.00
CA GLU A 715 0.25 -6.24 -30.95
C GLU A 715 0.46 -5.35 -29.71
N ILE A 716 0.83 -4.09 -29.91
CA ILE A 716 0.99 -3.12 -28.80
C ILE A 716 -0.32 -2.94 -28.05
N ILE A 717 -1.42 -2.68 -28.76
CA ILE A 717 -2.73 -2.44 -28.14
C ILE A 717 -3.24 -3.69 -27.40
N ASN A 718 -2.99 -4.89 -27.93
CA ASN A 718 -3.32 -6.13 -27.24
C ASN A 718 -2.54 -6.25 -25.92
N PHE A 719 -1.23 -5.94 -25.94
CA PHE A 719 -0.40 -5.89 -24.74
C PHE A 719 -0.92 -4.92 -23.70
N MET A 720 -1.14 -3.67 -24.09
CA MET A 720 -1.56 -2.62 -23.17
C MET A 720 -2.92 -2.93 -22.52
N ALA A 721 -3.83 -3.60 -23.22
CA ALA A 721 -5.19 -3.84 -22.76
C ALA A 721 -5.35 -5.01 -21.77
N SER A 722 -4.29 -5.74 -21.43
CA SER A 722 -4.40 -7.03 -20.71
C SER A 722 -3.34 -7.15 -19.62
N ALA A 723 -3.36 -6.21 -18.67
CA ALA A 723 -2.23 -5.89 -17.79
C ALA A 723 -2.36 -6.34 -16.32
N PHE A 724 -3.31 -7.23 -16.00
CA PHE A 724 -3.50 -7.74 -14.63
C PHE A 724 -2.65 -9.00 -14.41
N HIS A 725 -3.25 -10.20 -14.48
CA HIS A 725 -2.51 -11.45 -14.28
C HIS A 725 -1.82 -11.99 -15.52
N ASN A 726 -1.65 -11.22 -16.60
CA ASN A 726 -0.96 -11.69 -17.79
C ASN A 726 -0.14 -10.56 -18.41
N LEU A 727 1.00 -10.90 -19.00
CA LEU A 727 1.66 -10.07 -20.00
C LEU A 727 1.40 -10.74 -21.36
N GLU A 728 0.69 -10.05 -22.26
CA GLU A 728 0.41 -10.60 -23.58
C GLU A 728 1.66 -10.67 -24.45
N TYR A 729 1.63 -11.52 -25.48
CA TYR A 729 2.78 -11.69 -26.37
C TYR A 729 2.96 -10.55 -27.36
N ILE A 730 4.21 -10.35 -27.77
CA ILE A 730 4.60 -9.50 -28.89
C ILE A 730 5.48 -10.34 -29.84
N PRO A 731 4.86 -11.23 -30.64
CA PRO A 731 5.58 -12.20 -31.48
C PRO A 731 6.56 -11.56 -32.46
N SER A 732 6.24 -10.36 -32.96
CA SER A 732 7.08 -9.63 -33.92
C SER A 732 8.52 -9.39 -33.43
N ILE A 733 8.73 -9.33 -32.12
CA ILE A 733 10.06 -9.11 -31.49
C ILE A 733 10.56 -10.34 -30.71
N GLY A 734 9.89 -11.50 -30.85
CA GLY A 734 10.23 -12.71 -30.11
C GLY A 734 9.81 -12.70 -28.64
N PHE A 735 8.99 -11.72 -28.20
CA PHE A 735 8.43 -11.72 -26.85
C PHE A 735 7.26 -12.71 -26.78
N GLY A 736 7.47 -13.89 -26.18
CA GLY A 736 6.43 -14.92 -26.05
C GLY A 736 6.42 -16.05 -27.09
N GLU A 737 7.37 -16.10 -28.03
CA GLU A 737 7.39 -17.15 -29.05
C GLU A 737 8.74 -17.90 -29.07
N TYR A 738 8.72 -19.24 -29.04
CA TYR A 738 9.93 -20.05 -29.20
C TYR A 738 10.06 -20.53 -30.66
N PRO A 739 11.08 -20.09 -31.42
CA PRO A 739 11.11 -20.20 -32.89
C PRO A 739 11.26 -21.63 -33.44
N GLU A 740 11.76 -22.60 -32.67
CA GLU A 740 12.08 -23.94 -33.21
C GLU A 740 10.92 -24.95 -33.19
N SER A 741 9.87 -24.73 -32.39
CA SER A 741 8.80 -25.72 -32.17
C SER A 741 7.46 -25.37 -32.83
N GLY A 742 7.27 -24.11 -33.26
CA GLY A 742 5.95 -23.57 -33.59
C GLY A 742 4.99 -23.59 -32.40
N ALA A 743 5.49 -23.89 -31.19
CA ALA A 743 4.80 -23.60 -29.96
C ALA A 743 5.00 -22.11 -29.69
N VAL A 744 3.89 -21.39 -29.58
CA VAL A 744 3.89 -20.15 -28.81
C VAL A 744 4.37 -20.58 -27.43
N ALA A 745 5.41 -19.94 -26.90
CA ALA A 745 5.67 -20.12 -25.49
C ALA A 745 4.38 -19.58 -24.87
N ASP A 746 3.53 -20.45 -24.33
CA ASP A 746 2.42 -19.94 -23.54
C ASP A 746 3.07 -19.39 -22.25
N ILE A 747 3.81 -18.28 -22.35
CA ILE A 747 4.26 -17.46 -21.22
C ILE A 747 3.04 -16.77 -20.56
N GLY A 748 1.82 -17.19 -20.94
CA GLY A 748 0.50 -16.93 -20.35
C GLY A 748 0.32 -17.69 -19.05
N GLY A 749 1.36 -17.58 -18.23
CA GLY A 749 1.47 -18.14 -16.90
C GLY A 749 2.42 -17.33 -16.01
N TYR A 750 2.96 -16.19 -16.44
CA TYR A 750 3.63 -15.25 -15.54
C TYR A 750 2.94 -13.90 -15.54
N ALA A 751 2.17 -13.77 -14.47
CA ALA A 751 1.30 -12.68 -14.11
C ALA A 751 2.08 -11.57 -13.41
N ALA A 752 1.57 -10.34 -13.46
CA ALA A 752 1.70 -9.52 -12.26
C ALA A 752 0.83 -10.18 -11.19
N ASP A 753 1.35 -10.33 -9.98
CA ASP A 753 0.54 -10.77 -8.85
C ASP A 753 0.50 -9.68 -7.79
N ASP A 754 -0.60 -9.65 -7.05
CA ASP A 754 -0.80 -8.70 -5.98
C ASP A 754 -0.15 -9.17 -4.68
N GLY A 755 0.14 -8.21 -3.81
CA GLY A 755 0.42 -8.42 -2.40
C GLY A 755 1.65 -7.64 -1.93
N PRO A 756 1.45 -6.54 -1.18
CA PRO A 756 2.53 -5.80 -0.53
C PRO A 756 3.44 -6.66 0.37
N GLY A 757 2.93 -7.77 0.89
CA GLY A 757 3.65 -8.74 1.74
C GLY A 757 4.06 -10.04 1.04
N GLY A 758 4.02 -10.11 -0.31
CA GLY A 758 4.26 -11.33 -1.09
C GLY A 758 3.01 -11.81 -1.85
N SER A 759 3.15 -12.84 -2.68
CA SER A 759 2.11 -13.30 -3.62
C SER A 759 0.77 -13.65 -2.97
N ASP A 760 -0.30 -13.06 -3.52
CA ASP A 760 -1.68 -13.29 -3.12
C ASP A 760 -2.29 -14.58 -3.66
N SER A 761 -1.82 -15.04 -4.82
CA SER A 761 -2.47 -16.10 -5.60
C SER A 761 -1.71 -17.42 -5.60
N HIS A 762 -0.44 -17.45 -5.17
CA HIS A 762 0.43 -18.63 -5.23
C HIS A 762 0.82 -19.15 -3.85
N ASN A 763 1.21 -20.43 -3.81
CA ASN A 763 1.70 -21.10 -2.60
C ASN A 763 2.95 -21.93 -2.87
N MET A 764 3.62 -22.37 -1.82
CA MET A 764 4.92 -23.02 -1.84
C MET A 764 4.96 -24.38 -2.55
N SER A 765 3.80 -24.96 -2.92
CA SER A 765 3.79 -26.12 -3.82
C SER A 765 4.19 -25.81 -5.25
N GLU A 766 4.30 -24.53 -5.60
CA GLU A 766 4.74 -24.05 -6.90
C GLU A 766 6.18 -23.56 -6.90
N ALA A 767 6.88 -23.65 -5.76
CA ALA A 767 8.23 -23.12 -5.57
C ALA A 767 9.26 -23.79 -6.50
N LYS A 768 9.97 -22.97 -7.26
CA LYS A 768 10.95 -23.41 -8.26
C LYS A 768 12.31 -22.74 -8.07
N LYS A 769 13.32 -23.39 -8.61
CA LYS A 769 14.64 -22.82 -8.88
C LYS A 769 14.94 -22.96 -10.36
N ASP A 770 15.21 -21.83 -11.01
CA ASP A 770 15.63 -21.78 -12.42
C ASP A 770 14.68 -22.58 -13.34
N GLY A 771 13.37 -22.45 -13.09
CA GLY A 771 12.30 -23.15 -13.80
C GLY A 771 12.04 -24.60 -13.37
N VAL A 772 12.83 -25.16 -12.45
CA VAL A 772 12.67 -26.52 -11.94
C VAL A 772 11.96 -26.51 -10.58
N LEU A 773 10.88 -27.27 -10.44
CA LEU A 773 10.17 -27.43 -9.16
C LEU A 773 11.08 -28.08 -8.10
N PHE A 774 11.06 -27.58 -6.88
CA PHE A 774 11.75 -28.25 -5.78
C PHE A 774 11.14 -29.63 -5.49
N GLU A 775 11.99 -30.60 -5.12
CA GLU A 775 11.56 -31.98 -4.88
C GLU A 775 10.51 -32.09 -3.75
N ASP A 776 10.60 -31.22 -2.75
CA ASP A 776 9.75 -31.17 -1.56
C ASP A 776 8.54 -30.23 -1.70
N ALA A 777 8.36 -29.53 -2.83
CA ALA A 777 7.33 -28.49 -2.98
C ALA A 777 5.92 -28.98 -2.64
N SER A 778 5.55 -30.17 -3.11
CA SER A 778 4.21 -30.74 -2.89
C SER A 778 3.83 -30.93 -1.40
N GLU A 779 4.80 -30.91 -0.48
CA GLU A 779 4.58 -31.01 0.97
C GLU A 779 4.14 -29.68 1.62
N TYR A 780 4.25 -28.57 0.89
CA TYR A 780 4.07 -27.20 1.40
C TYR A 780 2.92 -26.44 0.72
N SER A 781 1.93 -27.15 0.15
CA SER A 781 0.77 -26.51 -0.51
C SER A 781 -0.10 -25.66 0.41
N TRP A 782 0.15 -25.70 1.72
CA TRP A 782 -0.63 -25.02 2.74
C TRP A 782 -0.09 -23.62 3.07
N VAL A 783 1.11 -23.24 2.64
CA VAL A 783 1.77 -21.96 2.99
C VAL A 783 2.18 -21.17 1.75
N GLY A 784 2.02 -19.84 1.80
CA GLY A 784 2.48 -18.90 0.76
C GLY A 784 3.64 -18.02 1.25
N THR A 785 3.94 -16.93 0.54
CA THR A 785 5.00 -15.98 0.94
C THR A 785 4.52 -14.85 1.85
N ARG A 786 3.20 -14.65 1.98
CA ARG A 786 2.56 -13.67 2.88
C ARG A 786 2.56 -14.11 4.34
N ILE A 787 3.71 -14.05 4.99
CA ILE A 787 3.86 -14.56 6.37
C ILE A 787 4.44 -13.56 7.36
N ALA A 788 5.05 -12.48 6.86
CA ALA A 788 5.64 -11.43 7.67
C ALA A 788 4.57 -10.51 8.28
N PRO A 789 4.96 -9.67 9.25
CA PRO A 789 4.12 -8.57 9.73
C PRO A 789 3.59 -7.66 8.62
N ALA A 790 2.56 -6.88 8.97
CA ALA A 790 2.03 -5.86 8.07
C ALA A 790 3.07 -4.76 7.77
N PRO A 791 3.02 -4.09 6.61
CA PRO A 791 3.93 -2.98 6.27
C PRO A 791 4.09 -1.89 7.36
N VAL A 792 3.03 -1.56 8.11
CA VAL A 792 3.13 -0.62 9.25
C VAL A 792 4.10 -1.11 10.32
N ASN A 793 4.08 -2.41 10.64
CA ASN A 793 5.03 -3.01 11.57
C ASN A 793 6.47 -2.84 11.06
N LEU A 794 6.71 -3.03 9.76
CA LEU A 794 8.03 -2.84 9.16
C LEU A 794 8.52 -1.39 9.32
N ALA A 795 7.67 -0.39 9.10
CA ALA A 795 8.02 1.01 9.33
C ALA A 795 8.36 1.26 10.81
N TYR A 796 7.63 0.65 11.73
CA TYR A 796 7.83 0.82 13.17
C TYR A 796 9.08 0.09 13.70
N THR A 797 9.76 -0.70 12.85
CA THR A 797 11.12 -1.18 13.15
C THR A 797 12.15 -0.05 13.06
N TRP A 798 11.89 1.00 12.28
CA TRP A 798 12.84 2.07 11.93
C TRP A 798 14.18 1.53 11.42
N ASN A 799 14.13 0.43 10.65
CA ASN A 799 15.31 -0.29 10.18
C ASN A 799 15.29 -0.46 8.66
N LYS A 800 15.98 0.46 7.95
CA LYS A 800 16.13 0.44 6.48
C LYS A 800 16.78 -0.85 5.97
N GLU A 801 17.65 -1.48 6.76
CA GLU A 801 18.30 -2.75 6.39
C GLU A 801 17.31 -3.91 6.40
N LEU A 802 16.49 -3.98 7.45
CA LEU A 802 15.43 -4.96 7.58
C LEU A 802 14.35 -4.75 6.50
N ALA A 803 14.04 -3.51 6.14
CA ALA A 803 13.13 -3.19 5.03
C ALA A 803 13.67 -3.63 3.65
N TYR A 804 14.97 -3.48 3.42
CA TYR A 804 15.61 -4.03 2.22
C TYR A 804 15.54 -5.56 2.18
N GLU A 805 15.82 -6.22 3.31
CA GLU A 805 15.71 -7.68 3.42
C GLU A 805 14.26 -8.16 3.24
N ASN A 806 13.27 -7.42 3.76
CA ASN A 806 11.85 -7.66 3.53
C ASN A 806 11.53 -7.67 2.03
N GLY A 807 11.96 -6.64 1.29
CA GLY A 807 11.79 -6.58 -0.16
C GLY A 807 12.45 -7.74 -0.90
N GLN A 808 13.65 -8.16 -0.47
CA GLN A 808 14.33 -9.32 -1.04
C GLN A 808 13.55 -10.60 -0.82
N LEU A 809 13.08 -10.87 0.41
CA LEU A 809 12.47 -12.15 0.78
C LEU A 809 11.00 -12.25 0.37
N LEU A 810 10.21 -11.20 0.52
CA LEU A 810 8.76 -11.28 0.32
C LEU A 810 8.36 -11.04 -1.13
N LEU A 811 8.92 -10.00 -1.77
CA LEU A 811 8.61 -9.68 -3.16
C LEU A 811 9.63 -10.33 -4.12
N GLY A 812 10.93 -10.13 -3.85
CA GLY A 812 12.01 -10.62 -4.70
C GLY A 812 12.06 -12.14 -4.84
N GLU A 813 12.03 -12.89 -3.73
CA GLU A 813 12.00 -14.35 -3.81
C GLU A 813 10.65 -14.88 -4.30
N SER A 814 9.52 -14.17 -4.09
CA SER A 814 8.25 -14.53 -4.74
C SER A 814 8.37 -14.49 -6.27
N THR A 815 9.04 -13.46 -6.81
CA THR A 815 9.35 -13.38 -8.24
C THR A 815 10.11 -14.61 -8.74
N LEU A 816 11.10 -15.10 -8.00
CA LEU A 816 11.93 -16.20 -8.45
C LEU A 816 11.26 -17.58 -8.25
N LEU A 817 10.63 -17.78 -7.10
CA LEU A 817 10.01 -19.05 -6.70
C LEU A 817 8.75 -19.36 -7.53
N TYR A 818 7.91 -18.36 -7.76
CA TYR A 818 6.65 -18.51 -8.51
C TYR A 818 6.77 -18.08 -9.96
N GLN A 819 7.92 -17.52 -10.33
CA GLN A 819 8.25 -17.01 -11.64
C GLN A 819 7.42 -15.78 -12.05
N LEU A 820 7.10 -14.90 -11.10
CA LEU A 820 6.27 -13.70 -11.29
C LEU A 820 7.16 -12.46 -11.50
N PRO A 821 7.44 -12.03 -12.75
CA PRO A 821 8.39 -10.95 -12.99
C PRO A 821 7.89 -9.58 -12.50
N ILE A 822 6.60 -9.43 -12.24
CA ILE A 822 5.99 -8.20 -11.72
C ILE A 822 5.28 -8.53 -10.40
N MET A 823 5.57 -7.77 -9.36
CA MET A 823 4.84 -7.81 -8.08
C MET A 823 4.18 -6.45 -7.84
N ILE A 824 2.89 -6.44 -7.46
CA ILE A 824 2.14 -5.23 -7.15
C ILE A 824 2.25 -4.97 -5.64
N GLY A 825 2.97 -3.92 -5.29
CA GLY A 825 3.45 -3.62 -3.95
C GLY A 825 4.87 -3.04 -4.03
N PRO A 826 5.35 -2.34 -3.00
CA PRO A 826 4.67 -2.05 -1.75
C PRO A 826 3.53 -1.02 -1.89
N GLY A 827 2.63 -1.02 -0.89
CA GLY A 827 1.69 0.06 -0.63
C GLY A 827 2.43 1.26 -0.03
N MET A 828 2.20 2.47 -0.54
CA MET A 828 2.98 3.66 -0.19
C MET A 828 2.13 4.93 -0.07
N ASN A 829 0.81 4.88 0.10
CA ASN A 829 0.07 6.11 0.44
C ASN A 829 0.36 6.51 1.89
N ILE A 830 0.35 7.81 2.20
CA ILE A 830 0.62 8.29 3.56
C ILE A 830 -0.57 8.06 4.49
N HIS A 831 -0.34 7.83 5.79
CA HIS A 831 -1.42 7.82 6.79
C HIS A 831 -1.93 9.24 7.05
N ARG A 832 -2.77 9.77 6.15
CA ARG A 832 -3.40 11.09 6.33
C ARG A 832 -4.24 11.13 7.62
N THR A 833 -4.96 10.05 7.90
CA THR A 833 -5.78 9.89 9.10
C THR A 833 -5.68 8.46 9.64
N ALA A 834 -6.01 8.27 10.92
CA ALA A 834 -6.11 6.95 11.54
C ALA A 834 -7.31 6.12 11.05
N TYR A 835 -8.23 6.70 10.28
CA TYR A 835 -9.53 6.10 9.94
C TYR A 835 -9.54 5.38 8.59
N ASN A 836 -8.44 5.47 7.83
CA ASN A 836 -8.34 4.82 6.53
C ASN A 836 -8.11 3.32 6.68
N GLY A 837 -8.99 2.50 6.10
CA GLY A 837 -8.95 1.06 6.28
C GLY A 837 -7.68 0.41 5.73
N ARG A 838 -7.06 0.99 4.70
CA ARG A 838 -5.83 0.47 4.09
C ARG A 838 -4.53 0.94 4.75
N ASN A 839 -4.55 1.68 5.85
CA ASN A 839 -3.31 2.01 6.58
C ASN A 839 -2.46 0.77 6.88
N VAL A 840 -3.09 -0.38 7.15
CA VAL A 840 -2.41 -1.68 7.35
C VAL A 840 -1.40 -2.07 6.27
N GLU A 841 -1.60 -1.66 5.00
CA GLU A 841 -0.69 -1.98 3.88
C GLU A 841 0.23 -0.81 3.49
N TYR A 842 0.18 0.28 4.25
CA TYR A 842 1.05 1.44 4.13
C TYR A 842 2.02 1.51 5.32
N TYR A 843 2.75 2.61 5.48
CA TYR A 843 3.86 2.68 6.43
C TYR A 843 3.63 3.64 7.61
N SER A 844 3.36 4.92 7.35
CA SER A 844 3.37 5.98 8.36
C SER A 844 2.71 7.27 7.86
N GLU A 845 2.39 8.19 8.78
CA GLU A 845 1.97 9.58 8.54
C GLU A 845 3.13 10.47 8.06
N ASP A 846 4.37 10.02 8.17
CA ASP A 846 5.55 10.78 7.80
C ASP A 846 6.09 10.36 6.41
N PRO A 847 6.36 11.32 5.51
CA PRO A 847 6.85 11.02 4.17
C PRO A 847 8.30 10.51 4.14
N ILE A 848 9.13 10.82 5.14
CA ILE A 848 10.51 10.33 5.18
C ILE A 848 10.54 8.90 5.72
N LEU A 849 9.81 8.61 6.81
CA LEU A 849 9.70 7.24 7.31
C LEU A 849 9.07 6.31 6.27
N SER A 850 7.95 6.71 5.67
CA SER A 850 7.27 5.94 4.62
C SER A 850 8.13 5.79 3.37
N GLY A 851 8.70 6.90 2.88
CA GLY A 851 9.45 6.92 1.63
C GLY A 851 10.74 6.11 1.71
N PHE A 852 11.48 6.21 2.82
CA PHE A 852 12.72 5.46 3.00
C PHE A 852 12.47 3.97 3.22
N THR A 853 11.43 3.60 3.99
CA THR A 853 11.03 2.20 4.17
C THR A 853 10.62 1.58 2.83
N GLY A 854 9.72 2.24 2.09
CA GLY A 854 9.26 1.77 0.79
C GLY A 854 10.37 1.73 -0.26
N SER A 855 11.26 2.72 -0.29
CA SER A 855 12.44 2.71 -1.19
C SER A 855 13.37 1.53 -0.89
N ALA A 856 13.62 1.21 0.39
CA ALA A 856 14.41 0.05 0.76
C ALA A 856 13.76 -1.26 0.29
N VAL A 857 12.45 -1.43 0.50
CA VAL A 857 11.69 -2.60 0.02
C VAL A 857 11.78 -2.73 -1.51
N VAL A 858 11.58 -1.63 -2.25
CA VAL A 858 11.69 -1.60 -3.71
C VAL A 858 13.09 -2.04 -4.16
N GLN A 859 14.13 -1.48 -3.57
CA GLN A 859 15.52 -1.82 -3.91
C GLN A 859 15.85 -3.30 -3.60
N GLY A 860 15.36 -3.81 -2.46
CA GLY A 860 15.48 -5.21 -2.08
C GLY A 860 14.85 -6.13 -3.10
N ALA A 861 13.59 -5.88 -3.46
CA ALA A 861 12.87 -6.68 -4.45
C ALA A 861 13.53 -6.61 -5.84
N GLN A 862 13.89 -5.41 -6.32
CA GLN A 862 14.55 -5.23 -7.62
C GLN A 862 15.94 -5.92 -7.69
N SER A 863 16.63 -6.10 -6.56
CA SER A 863 17.90 -6.85 -6.52
C SER A 863 17.75 -8.32 -6.95
N LYS A 864 16.52 -8.85 -6.90
CA LYS A 864 16.13 -10.21 -7.32
C LYS A 864 15.48 -10.23 -8.72
N GLY A 865 15.52 -9.12 -9.45
CA GLY A 865 14.94 -9.02 -10.79
C GLY A 865 13.43 -8.79 -10.81
N CYS A 866 12.81 -8.51 -9.65
CA CYS A 866 11.40 -8.12 -9.56
C CYS A 866 11.18 -6.75 -10.22
N LEU A 867 10.14 -6.63 -11.05
CA LEU A 867 9.57 -5.35 -11.43
C LEU A 867 8.52 -4.99 -10.38
N VAL A 868 8.90 -4.06 -9.51
CA VAL A 868 8.07 -3.63 -8.39
C VAL A 868 7.10 -2.57 -8.87
N ASN A 869 5.80 -2.85 -8.76
CA ASN A 869 4.75 -1.87 -9.05
C ASN A 869 4.30 -1.23 -7.74
N ILE A 870 4.88 -0.07 -7.41
CA ILE A 870 4.46 0.73 -6.26
C ILE A 870 2.97 1.07 -6.40
N LYS A 871 2.20 0.93 -5.31
CA LYS A 871 0.80 1.36 -5.27
C LYS A 871 0.50 2.21 -4.04
N HIS A 872 -0.47 3.12 -4.07
CA HIS A 872 -1.09 3.67 -5.27
C HIS A 872 -0.43 5.02 -5.56
N VAL A 873 -0.14 5.32 -6.81
CA VAL A 873 0.41 6.62 -7.23
C VAL A 873 -0.72 7.47 -7.81
N GLY A 874 -1.37 8.36 -7.05
CA GLY A 874 -1.19 8.74 -5.64
C GLY A 874 -2.48 9.21 -4.97
N PHE A 875 -2.39 9.68 -3.73
CA PHE A 875 -3.48 10.33 -2.98
C PHE A 875 -4.69 9.42 -2.70
N ASN A 876 -4.50 8.10 -2.56
CA ASN A 876 -5.59 7.22 -2.13
C ASN A 876 -5.77 7.31 -0.59
N THR A 877 -6.16 8.49 -0.10
CA THR A 877 -6.16 8.85 1.33
C THR A 877 -7.40 8.38 2.09
N GLN A 878 -8.43 7.87 1.39
CA GLN A 878 -9.58 7.20 1.97
C GLN A 878 -10.13 6.08 1.07
N GLU A 879 -10.62 5.01 1.70
CA GLU A 879 -11.30 3.93 0.97
C GLU A 879 -12.76 4.25 0.61
N ALA A 880 -13.40 5.13 1.39
CA ALA A 880 -14.76 5.57 1.13
C ALA A 880 -14.84 6.26 -0.24
N ASN A 881 -15.61 5.66 -1.15
CA ASN A 881 -15.82 6.19 -2.50
C ASN A 881 -14.52 6.42 -3.32
N ARG A 882 -13.47 5.65 -3.01
CA ARG A 882 -12.16 5.71 -3.68
C ARG A 882 -12.18 5.68 -5.21
N SER A 883 -13.24 5.15 -5.84
CA SER A 883 -13.38 5.10 -7.32
C SER A 883 -13.91 6.37 -7.98
N GLY A 884 -14.31 7.38 -7.21
CA GLY A 884 -14.93 8.60 -7.76
C GLY A 884 -14.62 9.90 -7.02
N VAL A 885 -13.92 9.83 -5.87
CA VAL A 885 -13.58 11.00 -5.05
C VAL A 885 -12.50 11.87 -5.72
N CYS A 886 -12.75 13.18 -5.74
CA CYS A 886 -11.74 14.20 -6.07
C CYS A 886 -10.92 14.55 -4.84
N GLU A 887 -9.62 14.26 -4.87
CA GLU A 887 -8.68 14.66 -3.81
C GLU A 887 -8.17 16.08 -4.09
N LEU A 888 -8.56 17.02 -3.24
CA LEU A 888 -8.28 18.44 -3.39
C LEU A 888 -7.29 18.89 -2.32
N VAL A 889 -6.05 19.10 -2.73
CA VAL A 889 -4.89 19.37 -1.87
C VAL A 889 -4.10 20.54 -2.45
N SER A 890 -3.49 21.37 -1.60
CA SER A 890 -2.60 22.43 -2.07
C SER A 890 -1.31 21.85 -2.67
N GLU A 891 -0.70 22.54 -3.63
CA GLU A 891 0.53 22.04 -4.24
C GLU A 891 1.66 21.86 -3.22
N GLN A 892 1.78 22.78 -2.24
CA GLN A 892 2.74 22.63 -1.15
C GLN A 892 2.53 21.31 -0.38
N ALA A 893 1.30 21.03 0.06
CA ALA A 893 1.00 19.82 0.81
C ALA A 893 1.24 18.55 -0.03
N ALA A 894 0.87 18.56 -1.31
CA ALA A 894 1.17 17.47 -2.23
C ALA A 894 2.69 17.21 -2.34
N ARG A 895 3.49 18.26 -2.57
CA ARG A 895 4.95 18.23 -2.77
C ARG A 895 5.73 17.85 -1.51
N GLU A 896 5.23 18.20 -0.33
CA GLU A 896 5.90 17.97 0.95
C GLU A 896 5.43 16.70 1.68
N LEU A 897 4.26 16.15 1.35
CA LEU A 897 3.72 14.92 1.97
C LEU A 897 3.70 13.74 0.98
N GLU A 898 2.57 13.47 0.33
CA GLU A 898 2.34 12.27 -0.48
C GLU A 898 3.39 12.11 -1.61
N LEU A 899 3.71 13.18 -2.33
CA LEU A 899 4.71 13.10 -3.40
C LEU A 899 6.14 13.00 -2.86
N ARG A 900 6.43 13.61 -1.71
CA ARG A 900 7.74 13.48 -1.05
C ARG A 900 8.04 12.02 -0.67
N ASN A 901 7.01 11.34 -0.17
CA ASN A 901 7.07 9.92 0.15
C ASN A 901 7.38 9.07 -1.09
N LEU A 902 6.59 9.22 -2.15
CA LEU A 902 6.76 8.47 -3.40
C LEU A 902 8.09 8.79 -4.11
N GLN A 903 8.53 10.05 -4.06
CA GLN A 903 9.77 10.52 -4.69
C GLN A 903 10.95 9.62 -4.32
N GLN A 904 11.08 9.25 -3.05
CA GLN A 904 12.23 8.49 -2.55
C GLN A 904 12.42 7.17 -3.27
N ALA A 905 11.32 6.44 -3.52
CA ALA A 905 11.37 5.17 -4.21
C ALA A 905 11.60 5.33 -5.72
N PHE A 906 11.08 6.39 -6.35
CA PHE A 906 11.28 6.65 -7.78
C PHE A 906 12.65 7.26 -8.12
N THR A 907 13.33 7.88 -7.15
CA THR A 907 14.71 8.39 -7.33
C THR A 907 15.78 7.43 -6.76
N GLY A 908 15.38 6.43 -5.97
CA GLY A 908 16.31 5.48 -5.33
C GLY A 908 17.02 6.05 -4.09
N PHE A 909 16.46 7.10 -3.48
CA PHE A 909 16.96 7.74 -2.26
C PHE A 909 16.52 7.00 -0.98
N GLY A 910 17.03 7.44 0.17
CA GLY A 910 16.66 6.86 1.47
C GLY A 910 17.35 5.55 1.84
N ARG A 911 18.54 5.27 1.28
CA ARG A 911 19.33 4.07 1.60
C ARG A 911 19.95 4.18 3.00
N SER A 912 20.12 3.05 3.69
CA SER A 912 20.90 3.04 4.93
C SER A 912 22.37 3.38 4.63
N SER A 913 23.02 4.10 5.52
CA SER A 913 24.47 4.33 5.46
C SER A 913 25.29 3.03 5.52
N LYS A 914 24.68 1.93 5.95
CA LYS A 914 25.29 0.58 6.03
C LYS A 914 25.10 -0.26 4.76
N MET A 915 24.32 0.21 3.77
CA MET A 915 23.99 -0.58 2.56
C MET A 915 25.20 -0.98 1.72
N ASP A 916 26.21 -0.11 1.62
CA ASP A 916 27.42 -0.43 0.85
C ASP A 916 28.16 -1.67 1.42
N GLU A 917 28.11 -1.87 2.74
CA GLU A 917 28.69 -3.05 3.39
C GLU A 917 27.87 -4.31 3.12
N ILE A 918 26.54 -4.19 3.17
CA ILE A 918 25.59 -5.28 2.90
C ILE A 918 25.78 -5.78 1.46
N GLU A 919 25.89 -4.87 0.50
CA GLU A 919 25.98 -5.21 -0.93
C GLU A 919 27.37 -5.67 -1.36
N ALA A 920 28.43 -5.26 -0.67
CA ALA A 920 29.79 -5.73 -0.95
C ALA A 920 29.95 -7.26 -0.77
N GLY A 921 29.06 -7.90 0.00
CA GLY A 921 28.99 -9.35 0.19
C GLY A 921 28.10 -10.10 -0.80
N ALA A 922 27.27 -9.40 -1.59
CA ALA A 922 26.30 -9.98 -2.50
C ALA A 922 26.83 -10.10 -3.95
N THR A 923 26.17 -10.92 -4.78
CA THR A 923 26.33 -10.85 -6.25
C THR A 923 26.14 -9.39 -6.68
N PRO A 924 27.01 -8.78 -7.53
CA PRO A 924 26.97 -7.35 -7.80
C PRO A 924 25.55 -6.87 -8.10
N ASN A 925 24.96 -6.13 -7.16
CA ASN A 925 23.61 -5.59 -7.29
C ASN A 925 23.67 -4.50 -8.37
N ARG A 926 23.44 -4.89 -9.63
CA ARG A 926 23.54 -3.99 -10.78
C ARG A 926 22.57 -2.80 -10.71
N TYR A 927 21.62 -2.82 -9.76
CA TYR A 927 20.49 -1.89 -9.69
C TYR A 927 20.24 -1.34 -8.28
N ALA A 928 21.18 -1.58 -7.36
CA ALA A 928 21.30 -0.83 -6.11
C ALA A 928 21.38 0.66 -6.43
N ALA A 929 20.47 1.48 -5.93
CA ALA A 929 20.37 2.92 -6.23
C ALA A 929 19.75 3.31 -7.59
N GLU A 930 19.05 2.42 -8.29
CA GLU A 930 18.08 2.83 -9.32
C GLU A 930 16.67 2.94 -8.73
N GLY A 931 15.92 3.95 -9.15
CA GLY A 931 14.52 4.12 -8.77
C GLY A 931 13.60 2.99 -9.23
N ALA A 932 12.37 3.02 -8.73
CA ALA A 932 11.33 2.06 -9.06
C ALA A 932 11.05 2.00 -10.57
N ARG A 933 10.81 0.79 -11.07
CA ARG A 933 10.58 0.50 -12.51
C ARG A 933 9.13 0.18 -12.86
N GLY A 934 8.26 0.19 -11.86
CA GLY A 934 6.85 -0.09 -12.01
C GLY A 934 5.99 0.78 -11.09
N THR A 935 4.76 1.04 -11.49
CA THR A 935 3.77 1.75 -10.69
C THR A 935 2.35 1.32 -11.04
N MET A 936 1.46 1.38 -10.05
CA MET A 936 0.02 1.27 -10.20
C MET A 936 -0.65 2.58 -9.76
N THR A 937 -1.40 3.20 -10.66
CA THR A 937 -2.15 4.42 -10.35
C THR A 937 -3.39 4.10 -9.54
N ALA A 938 -3.84 5.03 -8.71
CA ALA A 938 -4.98 4.82 -7.83
C ALA A 938 -6.36 4.84 -8.55
N TYR A 939 -7.40 4.42 -7.84
CA TYR A 939 -8.80 4.57 -8.27
C TYR A 939 -9.32 6.00 -8.22
N ASN A 940 -8.80 6.82 -7.29
CA ASN A 940 -9.31 8.16 -7.03
C ASN A 940 -8.91 9.13 -8.16
N ARG A 941 -9.33 10.38 -7.98
CA ARG A 941 -8.92 11.48 -8.84
C ARG A 941 -7.89 12.33 -8.11
N ILE A 942 -6.92 12.81 -8.85
CA ILE A 942 -5.95 13.79 -8.39
C ILE A 942 -6.48 15.14 -8.87
N GLY A 943 -7.02 15.92 -7.95
CA GLY A 943 -7.89 17.04 -8.29
C GLY A 943 -9.13 16.53 -9.03
N MET A 944 -9.40 17.12 -10.19
CA MET A 944 -10.60 16.81 -10.98
C MET A 944 -10.37 15.75 -12.05
N VAL A 945 -9.14 15.24 -12.20
CA VAL A 945 -8.74 14.28 -13.25
C VAL A 945 -8.45 12.91 -12.63
N ALA A 946 -8.86 11.84 -13.29
CA ALA A 946 -8.51 10.48 -12.83
C ALA A 946 -6.99 10.33 -12.66
N SER A 947 -6.57 9.56 -11.64
CA SER A 947 -5.16 9.37 -11.30
C SER A 947 -4.29 8.93 -12.48
N SER A 948 -4.80 8.02 -13.33
CA SER A 948 -4.10 7.53 -14.54
C SER A 948 -3.96 8.55 -15.67
N ALA A 949 -4.74 9.63 -15.64
CA ALA A 949 -4.81 10.66 -16.67
C ALA A 949 -4.27 12.03 -16.22
N ASN A 950 -3.83 12.15 -14.97
CA ASN A 950 -3.28 13.41 -14.45
C ASN A 950 -1.85 13.62 -14.97
N TYR A 951 -1.70 14.43 -16.02
CA TYR A 951 -0.42 14.68 -16.68
C TYR A 951 0.59 15.41 -15.76
N GLY A 952 0.10 16.29 -14.88
CA GLY A 952 0.93 17.01 -13.90
C GLY A 952 1.69 16.04 -12.97
N VAL A 953 1.00 15.04 -12.42
CA VAL A 953 1.66 14.03 -11.58
C VAL A 953 2.41 12.99 -12.41
N GLN A 954 1.76 12.36 -13.39
CA GLN A 954 2.29 11.17 -14.06
C GLN A 954 3.41 11.47 -15.07
N VAL A 955 3.45 12.67 -15.64
CA VAL A 955 4.46 13.05 -16.65
C VAL A 955 5.40 14.11 -16.11
N GLU A 956 4.88 15.26 -15.69
CA GLU A 956 5.73 16.37 -15.27
C GLU A 956 6.54 16.02 -14.02
N ILE A 957 5.90 15.48 -12.99
CA ILE A 957 6.60 15.13 -11.75
C ILE A 957 7.28 13.75 -11.87
N LEU A 958 6.51 12.69 -12.11
CA LEU A 958 7.02 11.32 -12.05
C LEU A 958 8.08 11.02 -13.12
N ARG A 959 7.84 11.38 -14.39
CA ARG A 959 8.78 11.09 -15.50
C ARG A 959 9.82 12.18 -15.66
N ASN A 960 9.40 13.44 -15.76
CA ASN A 960 10.31 14.53 -16.08
C ASN A 960 11.11 14.93 -14.85
N GLU A 961 10.51 15.20 -13.69
CA GLU A 961 11.28 15.58 -12.50
C GLU A 961 12.05 14.40 -11.88
N TRP A 962 11.40 13.26 -11.66
CA TRP A 962 12.02 12.12 -10.93
C TRP A 962 12.74 11.12 -11.82
N GLY A 963 12.48 11.13 -13.13
CA GLY A 963 13.19 10.27 -14.09
C GLY A 963 12.61 8.86 -14.24
N PHE A 964 11.34 8.64 -13.87
CA PHE A 964 10.68 7.35 -14.04
C PHE A 964 10.63 6.92 -15.51
N LYS A 965 11.12 5.71 -15.79
CA LYS A 965 11.20 5.11 -17.13
C LYS A 965 10.71 3.66 -17.08
N GLY A 966 9.43 3.47 -16.77
CA GLY A 966 8.94 2.14 -16.44
C GLY A 966 7.50 1.83 -16.80
N TYR A 967 7.05 0.69 -16.27
CA TYR A 967 5.72 0.14 -16.43
C TYR A 967 4.73 0.89 -15.54
N SER A 968 3.79 1.61 -16.14
CA SER A 968 2.68 2.27 -15.44
C SER A 968 1.38 1.58 -15.80
N VAL A 969 0.69 1.04 -14.80
CA VAL A 969 -0.59 0.35 -14.97
C VAL A 969 -1.69 1.02 -14.15
N THR A 970 -2.93 0.96 -14.62
CA THR A 970 -4.07 1.38 -13.80
C THR A 970 -4.34 0.40 -12.66
N ASP A 971 -5.03 0.82 -11.60
CA ASP A 971 -5.73 -0.11 -10.70
C ASP A 971 -6.80 -0.93 -11.49
N PHE A 972 -7.35 -1.97 -10.88
CA PHE A 972 -8.32 -2.89 -11.47
C PHE A 972 -9.69 -2.23 -11.71
N THR A 973 -9.84 -1.46 -12.78
CA THR A 973 -11.06 -0.68 -13.03
C THR A 973 -12.29 -1.50 -13.44
N GLY A 974 -12.15 -2.82 -13.65
CA GLY A 974 -13.22 -3.66 -14.20
C GLY A 974 -13.67 -3.16 -15.59
N LEU A 975 -14.67 -3.82 -16.20
CA LEU A 975 -15.11 -3.56 -17.59
C LEU A 975 -15.74 -2.17 -17.83
N ASN A 976 -15.48 -1.15 -17.00
CA ASN A 976 -15.93 0.22 -17.22
C ASN A 976 -14.81 1.18 -16.78
N PRO A 977 -14.14 1.88 -17.70
CA PRO A 977 -12.99 2.70 -17.38
C PRO A 977 -13.38 3.83 -16.44
N VAL A 978 -12.58 4.01 -15.38
CA VAL A 978 -12.63 5.21 -14.53
C VAL A 978 -12.08 6.42 -15.30
N ALA A 979 -11.26 6.21 -16.34
CA ALA A 979 -10.71 7.23 -17.24
C ALA A 979 -10.68 6.77 -18.70
N ALA A 980 -10.96 7.63 -19.69
CA ALA A 980 -10.80 7.22 -21.08
C ALA A 980 -9.32 6.88 -21.40
N PRO A 981 -9.06 5.83 -22.21
CA PRO A 981 -7.70 5.36 -22.44
C PRO A 981 -6.78 6.38 -23.09
N LYS A 982 -7.27 7.24 -23.99
CA LYS A 982 -6.45 8.20 -24.74
C LYS A 982 -5.80 9.24 -23.82
N GLU A 983 -6.53 9.78 -22.84
CA GLU A 983 -6.01 10.70 -21.83
C GLU A 983 -4.96 10.01 -20.96
N SER A 984 -5.26 8.79 -20.52
CA SER A 984 -4.34 8.03 -19.66
C SER A 984 -3.03 7.69 -20.38
N ILE A 985 -3.10 7.30 -21.67
CA ILE A 985 -1.92 7.03 -22.50
C ILE A 985 -1.09 8.29 -22.72
N LEU A 986 -1.73 9.42 -23.02
CA LEU A 986 -1.04 10.72 -23.15
C LEU A 986 -0.41 11.18 -21.83
N ALA A 987 -0.97 10.77 -20.69
CA ALA A 987 -0.39 10.94 -19.36
C ALA A 987 0.61 9.84 -18.96
N GLY A 988 1.08 9.02 -19.91
CA GLY A 988 2.16 8.05 -19.67
C GLY A 988 1.73 6.71 -19.06
N THR A 989 0.43 6.41 -19.02
CA THR A 989 -0.06 5.06 -18.70
C THR A 989 0.35 4.08 -19.80
N THR A 990 1.03 3.01 -19.41
CA THR A 990 1.55 2.00 -20.35
C THR A 990 0.66 0.79 -20.49
N ALA A 991 -0.21 0.52 -19.51
CA ALA A 991 -1.06 -0.66 -19.50
C ALA A 991 -2.33 -0.46 -18.66
N PHE A 992 -3.38 -1.25 -18.94
CA PHE A 992 -4.68 -1.14 -18.30
C PHE A 992 -5.09 -2.47 -17.66
N CYS A 993 -5.44 -2.39 -16.38
CA CYS A 993 -5.77 -3.54 -15.55
C CYS A 993 -7.28 -3.87 -15.63
N GLY A 994 -7.61 -5.15 -15.87
CA GLY A 994 -9.00 -5.64 -15.85
C GLY A 994 -9.75 -5.68 -17.18
N PHE A 995 -9.06 -5.52 -18.31
CA PHE A 995 -9.68 -5.52 -19.65
C PHE A 995 -9.12 -6.64 -20.56
N GLY A 996 -9.78 -6.83 -21.71
CA GLY A 996 -9.24 -7.61 -22.83
C GLY A 996 -9.38 -6.82 -24.12
N ALA A 997 -8.61 -7.13 -25.16
CA ALA A 997 -8.58 -6.36 -26.43
C ALA A 997 -9.93 -6.15 -27.14
N ASN A 998 -10.94 -6.97 -26.83
CA ASN A 998 -12.31 -6.85 -27.39
C ASN A 998 -13.28 -6.05 -26.51
N ASP A 999 -12.81 -5.47 -25.40
CA ASP A 999 -13.64 -4.68 -24.50
C ASP A 999 -14.11 -3.38 -25.20
N PRO A 1000 -15.42 -3.09 -25.22
CA PRO A 1000 -15.97 -1.91 -25.91
C PRO A 1000 -15.49 -0.58 -25.30
N TYR A 1001 -14.98 -0.58 -24.07
CA TYR A 1001 -14.56 0.61 -23.37
C TYR A 1001 -13.07 0.93 -23.52
N ILE A 1002 -12.23 -0.08 -23.78
CA ILE A 1002 -10.88 0.08 -24.34
C ILE A 1002 -10.90 -0.20 -25.84
N ASN A 1003 -11.98 0.18 -26.53
CA ASN A 1003 -12.07 -0.03 -27.97
C ASN A 1003 -11.23 1.00 -28.75
N LEU A 1004 -9.92 0.86 -28.57
CA LEU A 1004 -8.83 1.32 -29.40
C LEU A 1004 -8.82 0.58 -30.76
N ASN A 1005 -9.77 -0.32 -31.06
CA ASN A 1005 -9.76 -1.13 -32.28
C ASN A 1005 -10.02 -0.33 -33.57
N ASN A 1006 -10.25 0.99 -33.47
CA ASN A 1006 -10.00 1.86 -34.60
C ASN A 1006 -8.51 2.23 -34.67
N LEU A 1007 -7.68 1.23 -34.95
CA LEU A 1007 -6.23 1.39 -35.10
C LEU A 1007 -5.88 2.53 -36.07
N ASN A 1008 -6.72 2.75 -37.09
CA ASN A 1008 -6.54 3.87 -38.03
C ASN A 1008 -6.77 5.24 -37.38
N ALA A 1009 -7.74 5.37 -36.47
CA ALA A 1009 -7.95 6.63 -35.75
C ALA A 1009 -6.81 6.92 -34.78
N ILE A 1010 -6.31 5.89 -34.08
CA ILE A 1010 -5.15 6.02 -33.20
C ILE A 1010 -3.91 6.42 -33.99
N ALA A 1011 -3.61 5.67 -35.06
CA ALA A 1011 -2.45 5.96 -35.90
C ALA A 1011 -2.56 7.32 -36.60
N ALA A 1012 -3.78 7.84 -36.81
CA ALA A 1012 -4.00 9.15 -37.42
C ALA A 1012 -3.72 10.33 -36.47
N ASP A 1013 -3.71 10.11 -35.16
CA ASP A 1013 -3.31 11.11 -34.17
C ASP A 1013 -1.81 10.94 -33.86
N ALA A 1014 -1.00 11.92 -34.29
CA ALA A 1014 0.45 11.82 -34.18
C ALA A 1014 0.95 11.75 -32.74
N ASP A 1015 0.31 12.46 -31.81
CA ASP A 1015 0.76 12.53 -30.41
C ASP A 1015 0.39 11.27 -29.66
N LEU A 1016 -0.83 10.77 -29.86
CA LEU A 1016 -1.27 9.51 -29.26
C LEU A 1016 -0.43 8.33 -29.78
N ALA A 1017 -0.15 8.29 -31.09
CA ALA A 1017 0.71 7.26 -31.66
C ALA A 1017 2.13 7.30 -31.07
N ALA A 1018 2.71 8.50 -30.90
CA ALA A 1018 4.03 8.67 -30.27
C ALA A 1018 4.02 8.22 -28.80
N ALA A 1019 3.00 8.60 -28.02
CA ALA A 1019 2.86 8.19 -26.63
C ALA A 1019 2.73 6.67 -26.48
N ILE A 1020 2.02 6.00 -27.39
CA ILE A 1020 1.94 4.53 -27.43
C ILE A 1020 3.30 3.89 -27.69
N GLN A 1021 4.05 4.42 -28.66
CA GLN A 1021 5.40 3.92 -28.97
C GLN A 1021 6.37 4.14 -27.81
N GLU A 1022 6.31 5.29 -27.15
CA GLU A 1022 7.13 5.61 -25.97
C GLU A 1022 6.75 4.74 -24.76
N GLY A 1023 5.46 4.53 -24.53
CA GLY A 1023 4.98 3.59 -23.51
C GLY A 1023 5.50 2.18 -23.76
N MET A 1024 5.45 1.70 -25.00
CA MET A 1024 6.00 0.39 -25.35
C MET A 1024 7.53 0.33 -25.16
N HIS A 1025 8.25 1.39 -25.50
CA HIS A 1025 9.69 1.48 -25.21
C HIS A 1025 9.96 1.34 -23.69
N CYS A 1026 9.21 2.05 -22.84
CA CYS A 1026 9.35 1.96 -21.38
C CYS A 1026 9.14 0.53 -20.87
N VAL A 1027 8.09 -0.15 -21.35
CA VAL A 1027 7.78 -1.54 -20.96
C VAL A 1027 8.90 -2.50 -21.37
N LEU A 1028 9.32 -2.45 -22.64
CA LEU A 1028 10.37 -3.34 -23.14
C LEU A 1028 11.71 -3.08 -22.44
N TYR A 1029 12.00 -1.83 -22.13
CA TYR A 1029 13.18 -1.43 -21.37
C TYR A 1029 13.22 -2.09 -19.99
N VAL A 1030 12.13 -2.05 -19.22
CA VAL A 1030 12.12 -2.64 -17.87
C VAL A 1030 12.09 -4.17 -17.90
N ILE A 1031 11.35 -4.78 -18.85
CA ILE A 1031 11.35 -6.24 -19.04
C ILE A 1031 12.76 -6.73 -19.38
N SER A 1032 13.51 -6.01 -20.22
CA SER A 1032 14.88 -6.38 -20.60
C SER A 1032 15.89 -6.40 -19.44
N ARG A 1033 15.48 -5.94 -18.26
CA ARG A 1033 16.29 -5.83 -17.05
C ARG A 1033 15.70 -6.58 -15.86
N SER A 1034 14.62 -7.32 -16.06
CA SER A 1034 13.96 -8.08 -15.01
C SER A 1034 14.17 -9.57 -15.19
N TYR A 1035 13.66 -10.32 -14.22
CA TYR A 1035 13.54 -11.77 -14.33
C TYR A 1035 12.67 -12.20 -15.53
N GLY A 1036 11.85 -11.31 -16.07
CA GLY A 1036 11.12 -11.53 -17.32
C GLY A 1036 12.04 -11.89 -18.49
N MET A 1037 13.23 -11.28 -18.57
CA MET A 1037 14.21 -11.62 -19.61
C MET A 1037 14.81 -13.02 -19.41
N ASP A 1038 15.12 -13.41 -18.18
CA ASP A 1038 15.61 -14.77 -17.89
C ASP A 1038 14.55 -15.81 -18.27
N LEU A 1039 13.27 -15.56 -17.93
CA LEU A 1039 12.17 -16.44 -18.31
C LEU A 1039 12.07 -16.61 -19.83
N MET A 1040 12.16 -15.51 -20.58
CA MET A 1040 12.11 -15.55 -22.04
C MET A 1040 13.26 -16.34 -22.67
N ASN A 1041 14.48 -16.17 -22.16
CA ASN A 1041 15.66 -16.80 -22.75
C ASN A 1041 15.75 -18.30 -22.41
N ASN A 1042 15.25 -18.68 -21.24
CA ASN A 1042 15.56 -19.98 -20.66
C ASN A 1042 14.42 -20.99 -20.70
N ILE A 1043 13.16 -20.56 -20.75
CA ILE A 1043 12.01 -21.47 -20.65
C ILE A 1043 10.91 -21.17 -21.67
N TYR A 1044 10.10 -22.19 -21.99
CA TYR A 1044 8.91 -22.06 -22.82
C TYR A 1044 7.85 -23.10 -22.42
N THR A 1045 6.58 -22.80 -22.65
CA THR A 1045 5.47 -23.71 -22.33
C THR A 1045 5.07 -24.54 -23.54
N VAL A 1046 4.90 -25.86 -23.35
CA VAL A 1046 4.34 -26.76 -24.36
C VAL A 1046 2.94 -27.21 -24.00
N SER A 1047 2.08 -27.31 -25.01
CA SER A 1047 0.72 -27.84 -24.86
C SER A 1047 0.72 -29.36 -24.92
N LEU A 1048 0.25 -30.00 -23.85
CA LEU A 1048 0.13 -31.46 -23.76
C LEU A 1048 -1.23 -31.94 -24.26
N ASN A 1049 -1.25 -33.08 -24.95
CA ASN A 1049 -2.50 -33.65 -25.43
C ASN A 1049 -3.20 -34.45 -24.33
N THR A 1050 -4.21 -33.86 -23.70
CA THR A 1050 -5.03 -34.52 -22.68
C THR A 1050 -6.10 -35.43 -23.29
N TRP A 1051 -6.71 -36.27 -22.45
CA TRP A 1051 -7.84 -37.10 -22.88
C TRP A 1051 -9.05 -36.27 -23.34
N TRP A 1052 -9.27 -35.12 -22.69
CA TRP A 1052 -10.37 -34.22 -22.99
C TRP A 1052 -10.12 -33.43 -24.29
N ARG A 1053 -8.86 -33.06 -24.58
CA ARG A 1053 -8.45 -32.52 -25.89
C ARG A 1053 -8.64 -33.51 -27.02
N SER A 1054 -8.20 -34.74 -26.78
CA SER A 1054 -8.40 -35.85 -27.72
C SER A 1054 -9.89 -36.11 -27.98
N LEU A 1055 -10.74 -35.99 -26.95
CA LEU A 1055 -12.19 -36.19 -27.06
C LEU A 1055 -12.85 -35.13 -27.94
N TYR A 1056 -12.67 -33.83 -27.66
CA TYR A 1056 -13.29 -32.80 -28.50
C TYR A 1056 -12.72 -32.83 -29.92
N THR A 1057 -11.42 -33.11 -30.08
CA THR A 1057 -10.77 -33.20 -31.40
C THR A 1057 -11.39 -34.32 -32.23
N ALA A 1058 -11.65 -35.47 -31.60
CA ALA A 1058 -12.36 -36.58 -32.24
C ALA A 1058 -13.80 -36.20 -32.61
N LEU A 1059 -14.53 -35.52 -31.73
CA LEU A 1059 -15.91 -35.07 -31.99
C LEU A 1059 -15.98 -34.08 -33.15
N ILE A 1060 -15.09 -33.10 -33.21
CA ILE A 1060 -14.96 -32.13 -34.31
C ILE A 1060 -14.64 -32.88 -35.61
N THR A 1061 -13.65 -33.77 -35.59
CA THR A 1061 -13.21 -34.51 -36.78
C THR A 1061 -14.32 -35.40 -37.33
N VAL A 1062 -14.96 -36.21 -36.47
CA VAL A 1062 -16.05 -37.11 -36.87
C VAL A 1062 -17.25 -36.30 -37.38
N SER A 1063 -17.65 -35.24 -36.68
CA SER A 1063 -18.76 -34.39 -37.10
C SER A 1063 -18.48 -33.69 -38.43
N SER A 1064 -17.24 -33.24 -38.67
CA SER A 1064 -16.80 -32.62 -39.93
C SER A 1064 -16.88 -33.61 -41.10
N ILE A 1065 -16.37 -34.83 -40.92
CA ILE A 1065 -16.41 -35.88 -41.95
C ILE A 1065 -17.85 -36.26 -42.28
N LEU A 1066 -18.69 -36.45 -41.25
CA LEU A 1066 -20.11 -36.81 -41.42
C LEU A 1066 -20.92 -35.67 -42.04
N LEU A 1067 -20.62 -34.41 -41.71
CA LEU A 1067 -21.19 -33.23 -42.35
C LEU A 1067 -20.83 -33.19 -43.83
N ALA A 1068 -19.54 -33.29 -44.17
CA ALA A 1068 -19.09 -33.27 -45.56
C ALA A 1068 -19.74 -34.41 -46.37
N GLY A 1069 -19.73 -35.64 -45.81
CA GLY A 1069 -20.34 -36.80 -46.46
C GLY A 1069 -21.85 -36.66 -46.67
N SER A 1070 -22.58 -36.17 -45.66
CA SER A 1070 -24.03 -35.96 -45.75
C SER A 1070 -24.41 -34.80 -46.68
N ALA A 1071 -23.63 -33.71 -46.70
CA ALA A 1071 -23.81 -32.57 -47.59
C ALA A 1071 -23.58 -32.96 -49.06
N VAL A 1072 -22.50 -33.69 -49.36
CA VAL A 1072 -22.23 -34.23 -50.70
C VAL A 1072 -23.37 -35.16 -51.15
N ALA A 1073 -23.79 -36.08 -50.28
CA ALA A 1073 -24.92 -36.97 -50.57
C ALA A 1073 -26.22 -36.17 -50.82
N TYR A 1074 -26.50 -35.15 -50.01
CA TYR A 1074 -27.65 -34.27 -50.19
C TYR A 1074 -27.62 -33.58 -51.56
N VAL A 1075 -26.48 -33.00 -51.97
CA VAL A 1075 -26.33 -32.35 -53.28
C VAL A 1075 -26.52 -33.36 -54.42
N VAL A 1076 -25.86 -34.52 -54.36
CA VAL A 1076 -25.97 -35.57 -55.39
C VAL A 1076 -27.41 -36.05 -55.54
N PHE A 1077 -28.10 -36.32 -54.43
CA PHE A 1077 -29.50 -36.76 -54.48
C PHE A 1077 -30.45 -35.64 -54.86
N THR A 1078 -30.13 -34.37 -54.59
CA THR A 1078 -30.91 -33.23 -55.07
C THR A 1078 -30.78 -33.05 -56.58
N ILE A 1079 -29.57 -33.16 -57.12
CA ILE A 1079 -29.32 -33.09 -58.58
C ILE A 1079 -29.99 -34.26 -59.30
N LYS A 1080 -29.90 -35.48 -58.75
CA LYS A 1080 -30.59 -36.66 -59.31
C LYS A 1080 -32.12 -36.50 -59.29
N ASP A 1081 -32.69 -35.98 -58.19
CA ASP A 1081 -34.14 -35.73 -58.06
C ASP A 1081 -34.62 -34.59 -58.97
N LYS A 1082 -33.72 -33.65 -59.35
CA LYS A 1082 -33.98 -32.62 -60.36
C LYS A 1082 -33.98 -33.20 -61.78
N LYS A 1083 -32.94 -33.99 -62.12
CA LYS A 1083 -32.84 -34.65 -63.43
C LYS A 1083 -33.98 -35.63 -63.69
N SER A 1084 -34.38 -36.42 -62.70
CA SER A 1084 -35.52 -37.34 -62.85
C SER A 1084 -36.86 -36.62 -63.05
N LYS A 1085 -36.99 -35.37 -62.61
CA LYS A 1085 -38.16 -34.51 -62.82
C LYS A 1085 -38.12 -33.71 -64.13
N GLU A 1086 -36.95 -33.61 -64.77
CA GLU A 1086 -36.79 -33.04 -66.11
C GLU A 1086 -36.94 -34.11 -67.21
N GLU A 1087 -36.76 -35.40 -66.87
CA GLU A 1087 -36.98 -36.56 -67.75
C GLU A 1087 -38.41 -37.15 -67.68
N GLU A 1088 -39.22 -36.78 -66.67
CA GLU A 1088 -40.68 -36.95 -66.61
C GLU A 1088 -41.40 -35.75 -67.24
#